data_AF-A0A7D9HFE9-F1
#
_entry.id   AF-A0A7D9HFE9-F1
#
_cell.length_a   1.000
_cell.length_b   1.000
_cell.length_c   1.000
_cell.angle_alpha   90.00
_cell.angle_beta   90.00
_cell.angle_gamma   90.00
#
_symmetry.space_group_name_H-M   'P 1'
#
loop_
_entity.id
_entity.type
_entity.pdbx_description
1 polymer ?
#
loop_
_entity_poly.entity_id
_entity_poly.type
_entity_poly.pdbx_seq_one_letter_code
_entity_poly.pdbx_strand_id
1 'polypeptide(L)'
;MCGSFLHPLTCGFARGVAWQVSAQVDADENLKCEENETRKNYLVRLLRERYDRFTVIFQCYKENFTVDFKRFQSIFPPLREKFSRWNHRKIAERNQYTTMFNIEAWNKLSPAMQAKHTFQNCKQCQLKYNHIQVLFPTKCKRFTGLMKENNPKVANKAIKVQLPSQPGSTTLREAGETAKSLYDQLNPMFEKITGHSLVKALTKVKDLNIEEKKSKAEKKRTVRNNYRKFKEAVETEWENTSFIRKRLKQCAGGEITVPCPETNKSVQDKLKQKVLSGDINVGELIVPRKYEKLVLNDDGSVNRSEFYVEGRKCPLIEIRKRKLSELERFMRLNAEKDVASMSEEECSKRLTMLNEAKDGECETEMKGRLQEMERTRHLMVWHDLSTVANHSHLVFMATCLYDPATFYTSSEYEAMTGRKVNIQSLVESPSLYIVARSSSSDADQLCYVDTRLECLEELSSEVIATASGEPLIDKMRFFHGDSPSRQYEAGQQKGGNYYCALCGASAHRVYELDYVFRCPHMSLGDRQQLVLKGPCGKVNSLAKSNKPFHGLTKPNLVKELNARSIFDGDKKKELEDLLKEELHGVQRVPALLFTRPDKTLESINCASYEILGFEPLHDIGKHIENLLTELPDHLPTNGSF
;
A
#
# COMPACT_ATOMS: atom_id res chain seq x y z
N MET A 1 -20.58 10.16 22.84
CA MET A 1 -19.64 10.73 21.85
C MET A 1 -19.45 12.21 22.15
N CYS A 2 -18.35 12.58 22.81
CA CYS A 2 -18.06 13.98 23.14
C CYS A 2 -17.52 14.72 21.90
N GLY A 3 -18.24 15.73 21.41
CA GLY A 3 -17.83 16.47 20.21
C GLY A 3 -16.58 17.34 20.41
N SER A 4 -15.82 17.39 19.32
CA SER A 4 -14.55 18.10 19.13
C SER A 4 -14.76 19.23 18.11
N PHE A 5 -13.95 20.29 18.16
CA PHE A 5 -13.93 21.30 17.09
C PHE A 5 -13.65 20.70 15.71
N LEU A 6 -12.91 19.59 15.62
CA LEU A 6 -12.61 18.93 14.35
C LEU A 6 -13.74 18.03 13.83
N HIS A 7 -14.79 17.81 14.63
CA HIS A 7 -15.91 16.98 14.23
C HIS A 7 -16.74 17.70 13.15
N PRO A 8 -17.07 17.09 12.00
CA PRO A 8 -17.72 17.76 10.87
C PRO A 8 -19.04 18.45 11.21
N LEU A 9 -19.77 17.91 12.20
CA LEU A 9 -21.07 18.44 12.64
C LEU A 9 -20.99 19.55 13.70
N THR A 10 -19.77 19.96 14.07
CA THR A 10 -19.56 21.11 14.96
C THR A 10 -19.91 22.41 14.24
N CYS A 11 -20.51 23.36 14.96
CA CYS A 11 -20.91 24.65 14.40
C CYS A 11 -19.71 25.37 13.75
N GLY A 12 -19.95 25.94 12.57
CA GLY A 12 -18.92 26.64 11.79
C GLY A 12 -18.53 27.95 12.46
N PHE A 13 -19.51 28.69 12.98
CA PHE A 13 -19.29 29.87 13.80
C PHE A 13 -18.47 29.54 15.05
N ALA A 14 -18.70 28.41 15.71
CA ALA A 14 -17.86 28.01 16.85
C ALA A 14 -16.38 27.83 16.45
N ARG A 15 -16.09 27.21 15.30
CA ARG A 15 -14.71 27.03 14.82
C ARG A 15 -14.07 28.34 14.39
N GLY A 16 -14.80 29.14 13.63
CA GLY A 16 -14.34 30.41 13.08
C GLY A 16 -14.07 31.45 14.16
N VAL A 17 -15.01 31.60 15.11
CA VAL A 17 -14.87 32.48 16.27
C VAL A 17 -13.71 32.03 17.16
N ALA A 18 -13.57 30.73 17.46
CA ALA A 18 -12.44 30.24 18.26
C ALA A 18 -11.09 30.53 17.59
N TRP A 19 -11.00 30.45 16.26
CA TRP A 19 -9.80 30.82 15.51
C TRP A 19 -9.55 32.34 15.54
N GLN A 20 -10.57 33.17 15.29
CA GLN A 20 -10.45 34.62 15.30
C GLN A 20 -10.06 35.16 16.68
N VAL A 21 -10.66 34.65 17.74
CA VAL A 21 -10.28 34.95 19.13
C VAL A 21 -8.82 34.57 19.39
N SER A 22 -8.34 33.43 18.87
CA SER A 22 -6.92 33.07 18.97
C SER A 22 -6.02 34.12 18.35
N ALA A 23 -6.36 34.60 17.16
CA ALA A 23 -5.57 35.60 16.45
C ALA A 23 -5.58 36.96 17.18
N GLN A 24 -6.73 37.34 17.77
CA GLN A 24 -6.85 38.55 18.59
C GLN A 24 -6.00 38.47 19.86
N VAL A 25 -6.02 37.33 20.56
CA VAL A 25 -5.18 37.10 21.75
C VAL A 25 -3.70 37.06 21.40
N ASP A 26 -3.33 36.47 20.26
CA ASP A 26 -1.94 36.42 19.80
C ASP A 26 -1.40 37.81 19.40
N ALA A 27 -2.29 38.76 19.05
CA ALA A 27 -1.95 40.13 18.65
C ALA A 27 -2.07 41.16 19.79
N ASP A 28 -2.54 40.76 20.98
CA ASP A 28 -2.76 41.65 22.11
C ASP A 28 -1.44 41.94 22.84
N GLU A 29 -0.93 43.16 22.70
CA GLU A 29 0.36 43.55 23.28
C GLU A 29 0.37 43.55 24.81
N ASN A 30 -0.80 43.58 25.45
CA ASN A 30 -0.93 43.53 26.91
C ASN A 30 -0.78 42.10 27.48
N LEU A 31 -0.75 41.09 26.62
CA LEU A 31 -0.65 39.67 27.00
C LEU A 31 0.76 39.09 26.75
N LYS A 32 1.81 39.90 26.90
CA LYS A 32 3.21 39.45 26.79
C LYS A 32 3.61 38.58 27.99
N CYS A 33 4.66 37.78 27.79
CA CYS A 33 5.25 36.96 28.87
C CYS A 33 5.82 37.88 29.94
N GLU A 34 5.48 37.66 31.20
CA GLU A 34 5.98 38.43 32.34
C GLU A 34 7.39 37.95 32.74
N GLU A 35 8.22 38.82 33.32
CA GLU A 35 9.64 38.54 33.62
C GLU A 35 9.86 37.31 34.54
N ASN A 36 8.87 36.99 35.38
CA ASN A 36 8.92 35.86 36.33
C ASN A 36 7.99 34.69 35.96
N GLU A 37 7.41 34.68 34.75
CA GLU A 37 6.46 33.66 34.32
C GLU A 37 7.13 32.53 33.54
N THR A 38 6.92 31.28 33.95
CA THR A 38 7.38 30.13 33.15
C THR A 38 6.60 30.03 31.84
N ARG A 39 7.27 29.58 30.76
CA ARG A 39 6.62 29.36 29.45
C ARG A 39 5.35 28.51 29.53
N LYS A 40 5.29 27.56 30.46
CA LYS A 40 4.11 26.71 30.69
C LYS A 40 2.94 27.52 31.25
N ASN A 41 3.19 28.37 32.24
CA ASN A 41 2.17 29.23 32.85
C ASN A 41 1.67 30.26 31.84
N TYR A 42 2.58 30.85 31.05
CA TYR A 42 2.24 31.76 29.97
C TYR A 42 1.28 31.14 28.94
N LEU A 43 1.56 29.92 28.48
CA LEU A 43 0.69 29.23 27.52
C LEU A 43 -0.68 28.86 28.12
N VAL A 44 -0.76 28.57 29.42
CA VAL A 44 -2.02 28.31 30.11
C VAL A 44 -2.82 29.61 30.26
N ARG A 45 -2.17 30.73 30.60
CA ARG A 45 -2.78 32.06 30.67
C ARG A 45 -3.38 32.49 29.33
N LEU A 46 -2.62 32.35 28.22
CA LEU A 46 -3.14 32.61 26.88
C LEU A 46 -4.32 31.70 26.50
N LEU A 47 -4.29 30.43 26.92
CA LEU A 47 -5.39 29.51 26.64
C LEU A 47 -6.65 29.83 27.45
N ARG A 48 -6.47 30.31 28.70
CA ARG A 48 -7.55 30.82 29.56
C ARG A 48 -8.19 32.05 28.95
N GLU A 49 -7.39 33.01 28.50
CA GLU A 49 -7.89 34.21 27.84
C GLU A 49 -8.68 33.91 26.57
N ARG A 50 -8.18 32.99 25.73
CA ARG A 50 -8.91 32.53 24.53
C ARG A 50 -10.25 31.87 24.87
N TYR A 51 -10.29 31.13 25.97
CA TYR A 51 -11.53 30.52 26.44
C TYR A 51 -12.51 31.58 26.92
N ASP A 52 -12.07 32.52 27.74
CA ASP A 52 -12.93 33.55 28.31
C ASP A 52 -13.53 34.42 27.20
N ARG A 53 -12.71 34.92 26.26
CA ARG A 53 -13.19 35.66 25.08
C ARG A 53 -14.13 34.83 24.19
N PHE A 54 -13.86 33.54 24.01
CA PHE A 54 -14.77 32.65 23.27
C PHE A 54 -16.13 32.50 23.97
N THR A 55 -16.15 32.34 25.29
CA THR A 55 -17.40 32.15 26.05
C THR A 55 -18.26 33.41 26.11
N VAL A 56 -17.65 34.59 26.17
CA VAL A 56 -18.36 35.88 26.17
C VAL A 56 -19.19 36.04 24.88
N ILE A 57 -18.64 35.67 23.73
CA ILE A 57 -19.32 35.80 22.42
C ILE A 57 -20.60 34.95 22.35
N PHE A 58 -20.63 33.82 23.04
CA PHE A 58 -21.79 32.91 23.08
C PHE A 58 -22.57 32.96 24.40
N GLN A 59 -22.35 33.97 25.24
CA GLN A 59 -22.91 34.05 26.60
C GLN A 59 -24.45 34.01 26.61
N CYS A 60 -25.10 34.70 25.67
CA CYS A 60 -26.55 34.70 25.51
C CYS A 60 -27.12 33.35 25.01
N TYR A 61 -26.26 32.41 24.61
CA TYR A 61 -26.61 31.09 24.08
C TYR A 61 -25.85 29.98 24.80
N LYS A 62 -25.55 30.19 26.10
CA LYS A 62 -24.72 29.30 26.91
C LYS A 62 -25.16 27.85 26.83
N GLU A 63 -26.46 27.57 26.89
CA GLU A 63 -27.03 26.22 26.78
C GLU A 63 -26.65 25.50 25.47
N ASN A 64 -26.59 26.24 24.37
CA ASN A 64 -26.28 25.71 23.05
C ASN A 64 -24.77 25.60 22.77
N PHE A 65 -23.95 26.40 23.46
CA PHE A 65 -22.50 26.49 23.25
C PHE A 65 -21.66 26.13 24.49
N THR A 66 -22.22 25.37 25.43
CA THR A 66 -21.50 24.99 26.65
C THR A 66 -20.27 24.13 26.32
N VAL A 67 -19.10 24.69 26.58
CA VAL A 67 -17.80 24.01 26.59
C VAL A 67 -17.11 24.43 27.88
N ASP A 68 -16.79 23.49 28.76
CA ASP A 68 -16.01 23.78 29.96
C ASP A 68 -14.53 24.04 29.61
N PHE A 69 -13.80 24.73 30.49
CA PHE A 69 -12.41 25.10 30.23
C PHE A 69 -11.49 23.89 30.00
N LYS A 70 -11.65 22.82 30.80
CA LYS A 70 -10.86 21.58 30.69
C LYS A 70 -11.04 20.92 29.32
N ARG A 71 -12.27 20.95 28.82
CA ARG A 71 -12.63 20.47 27.49
C ARG A 71 -12.07 21.37 26.43
N PHE A 72 -12.26 22.68 26.52
CA PHE A 72 -11.71 23.66 25.57
C PHE A 72 -10.19 23.49 25.42
N GLN A 73 -9.49 23.33 26.54
CA GLN A 73 -8.05 23.06 26.58
C GLN A 73 -7.65 21.82 25.77
N SER A 74 -8.48 20.76 25.75
CA SER A 74 -8.21 19.55 24.97
C SER A 74 -8.56 19.70 23.48
N ILE A 75 -9.62 20.44 23.13
CA ILE A 75 -10.17 20.45 21.76
C ILE A 75 -9.67 21.62 20.91
N PHE A 76 -9.18 22.69 21.53
CA PHE A 76 -8.73 23.90 20.84
C PHE A 76 -7.34 23.77 20.18
N PRO A 77 -6.30 23.20 20.81
CA PRO A 77 -4.97 23.10 20.16
C PRO A 77 -5.00 22.38 18.79
N PRO A 78 -5.73 21.25 18.63
CA PRO A 78 -5.87 20.61 17.33
C PRO A 78 -6.60 21.48 16.28
N LEU A 79 -7.53 22.34 16.70
CA LEU A 79 -8.20 23.29 15.82
C LEU A 79 -7.23 24.37 15.32
N ARG A 80 -6.45 24.96 16.23
CA ARG A 80 -5.44 25.98 15.91
C ARG A 80 -4.39 25.44 14.95
N GLU A 81 -3.89 24.24 15.21
CA GLU A 81 -2.95 23.55 14.33
C GLU A 81 -3.56 23.36 12.93
N LYS A 82 -4.83 22.96 12.85
CA LYS A 82 -5.53 22.77 11.57
C LYS A 82 -5.70 24.04 10.75
N PHE A 83 -6.02 25.17 11.37
CA PHE A 83 -6.08 26.45 10.67
C PHE A 83 -4.70 26.96 10.26
N SER A 84 -3.66 26.73 11.08
CA SER A 84 -2.28 27.12 10.75
C SER A 84 -1.68 26.31 9.60
N ARG A 85 -2.02 25.01 9.51
CA ARG A 85 -1.55 24.09 8.46
C ARG A 85 -2.56 23.89 7.33
N TRP A 86 -3.43 24.88 7.11
CA TRP A 86 -4.32 24.84 5.95
C TRP A 86 -3.48 24.84 4.68
N ASN A 87 -3.83 23.98 3.71
CA ASN A 87 -3.05 23.82 2.49
C ASN A 87 -2.89 25.17 1.77
N HIS A 88 -1.65 25.63 1.57
CA HIS A 88 -1.33 26.91 0.94
C HIS A 88 -1.88 27.02 -0.49
N ARG A 89 -2.00 25.90 -1.23
CA ARG A 89 -2.62 25.86 -2.56
C ARG A 89 -4.14 26.06 -2.53
N LYS A 90 -4.76 26.02 -1.36
CA LYS A 90 -6.21 26.16 -1.11
C LYS A 90 -6.52 27.33 -0.16
N ILE A 91 -5.67 28.35 -0.16
CA ILE A 91 -5.84 29.51 0.73
C ILE A 91 -7.16 30.28 0.46
N ALA A 92 -7.65 30.26 -0.78
CA ALA A 92 -8.96 30.79 -1.13
C ALA A 92 -10.12 30.12 -0.37
N GLU A 93 -10.07 28.79 -0.18
CA GLU A 93 -11.06 28.04 0.60
C GLU A 93 -11.02 28.43 2.09
N ARG A 94 -9.81 28.66 2.63
CA ARG A 94 -9.62 29.16 4.00
C ARG A 94 -10.25 30.54 4.17
N ASN A 95 -9.94 31.46 3.25
CA ASN A 95 -10.46 32.83 3.30
C ASN A 95 -11.99 32.83 3.21
N GLN A 96 -12.56 32.03 2.31
CA GLN A 96 -14.01 31.87 2.20
C GLN A 96 -14.64 31.33 3.50
N TYR A 97 -13.98 30.36 4.14
CA TYR A 97 -14.42 29.82 5.43
C TYR A 97 -14.40 30.87 6.54
N THR A 98 -13.30 31.60 6.69
CA THR A 98 -13.11 32.59 7.76
C THR A 98 -13.91 33.88 7.52
N THR A 99 -14.23 34.22 6.27
CA THR A 99 -15.09 35.37 5.96
C THR A 99 -16.56 35.08 6.27
N MET A 100 -17.01 33.82 6.14
CA MET A 100 -18.39 33.45 6.46
C MET A 100 -18.58 33.15 7.95
N PHE A 101 -17.60 32.49 8.58
CA PHE A 101 -17.64 32.13 9.99
C PHE A 101 -16.67 32.99 10.79
N ASN A 102 -17.11 34.18 11.18
CA ASN A 102 -16.41 35.11 12.06
C ASN A 102 -17.37 35.76 13.06
N ILE A 103 -16.82 36.56 13.96
CA ILE A 103 -17.55 37.27 15.02
C ILE A 103 -18.54 38.26 14.42
N GLU A 104 -18.14 39.01 13.39
CA GLU A 104 -18.98 40.02 12.75
C GLU A 104 -20.20 39.40 12.06
N ALA A 105 -20.00 38.28 11.36
CA ALA A 105 -21.05 37.52 10.70
C ALA A 105 -21.98 36.84 11.72
N TRP A 106 -21.45 36.39 12.86
CA TRP A 106 -22.26 35.89 13.96
C TRP A 106 -23.19 36.99 14.50
N ASN A 107 -22.64 38.17 14.80
CA ASN A 107 -23.40 39.31 15.34
C ASN A 107 -24.44 39.87 14.36
N LYS A 108 -24.23 39.70 13.05
CA LYS A 108 -25.21 40.07 12.01
C LYS A 108 -26.41 39.11 11.90
N LEU A 109 -26.35 37.93 12.51
CA LEU A 109 -27.51 37.03 12.55
C LEU A 109 -28.55 37.58 13.53
N SER A 110 -29.83 37.46 13.17
CA SER A 110 -30.91 37.80 14.11
C SER A 110 -30.87 36.89 15.35
N PRO A 111 -31.35 37.35 16.52
CA PRO A 111 -31.35 36.54 17.73
C PRO A 111 -32.05 35.19 17.57
N ALA A 112 -33.13 35.14 16.78
CA ALA A 112 -33.86 33.93 16.44
C ALA A 112 -33.06 32.96 15.54
N MET A 113 -32.11 33.47 14.75
CA MET A 113 -31.21 32.65 13.93
C MET A 113 -30.02 32.14 14.75
N GLN A 114 -29.45 32.97 15.61
CA GLN A 114 -28.37 32.58 16.53
C GLN A 114 -28.80 31.42 17.45
N ALA A 115 -30.04 31.47 17.97
CA ALA A 115 -30.61 30.41 18.82
C ALA A 115 -30.71 29.03 18.15
N LYS A 116 -30.72 28.96 16.81
CA LYS A 116 -30.80 27.70 16.06
C LYS A 116 -29.45 27.00 15.91
N HIS A 117 -28.36 27.66 16.26
CA HIS A 117 -27.03 27.07 16.23
C HIS A 117 -26.71 26.41 17.57
N THR A 118 -26.07 25.24 17.51
CA THR A 118 -25.59 24.46 18.66
C THR A 118 -24.15 24.09 18.42
N PHE A 119 -23.32 24.04 19.46
CA PHE A 119 -21.91 23.71 19.34
C PHE A 119 -21.70 22.35 18.65
N GLN A 120 -22.49 21.34 19.01
CA GLN A 120 -22.46 20.01 18.40
C GLN A 120 -23.73 19.70 17.63
N ASN A 121 -23.59 18.90 16.57
CA ASN A 121 -24.68 18.47 15.70
C ASN A 121 -25.52 19.66 15.19
N CYS A 122 -24.83 20.71 14.73
CA CYS A 122 -25.46 21.97 14.34
C CYS A 122 -26.28 21.80 13.05
N LYS A 123 -27.57 21.50 13.20
CA LYS A 123 -28.52 21.37 12.07
C LYS A 123 -28.58 22.64 11.24
N GLN A 124 -28.51 23.81 11.86
CA GLN A 124 -28.57 25.08 11.15
C GLN A 124 -27.36 25.31 10.24
N CYS A 125 -26.16 24.93 10.66
CA CYS A 125 -24.98 24.93 9.80
C CYS A 125 -25.08 23.91 8.67
N GLN A 126 -25.66 22.73 8.92
CA GLN A 126 -25.89 21.72 7.87
C GLN A 126 -26.93 22.16 6.84
N LEU A 127 -27.95 22.94 7.24
CA LEU A 127 -29.01 23.37 6.34
C LEU A 127 -28.60 24.58 5.50
N LYS A 128 -28.04 25.63 6.13
CA LYS A 128 -27.75 26.91 5.44
C LYS A 128 -26.30 27.06 4.99
N TYR A 129 -25.36 26.42 5.68
CA TYR A 129 -23.94 26.67 5.51
C TYR A 129 -23.14 25.42 5.14
N ASN A 130 -23.79 24.38 4.60
CA ASN A 130 -23.12 23.11 4.27
C ASN A 130 -21.95 23.33 3.29
N HIS A 131 -22.21 24.07 2.22
CA HIS A 131 -21.21 24.37 1.18
C HIS A 131 -19.93 25.03 1.74
N ILE A 132 -20.03 25.78 2.85
CA ILE A 132 -18.88 26.36 3.55
C ILE A 132 -18.30 25.37 4.58
N GLN A 133 -19.14 24.59 5.27
CA GLN A 133 -18.69 23.55 6.21
C GLN A 133 -17.78 22.51 5.56
N VAL A 134 -18.04 22.15 4.30
CA VAL A 134 -17.23 21.18 3.53
C VAL A 134 -15.81 21.69 3.26
N LEU A 135 -15.59 23.01 3.24
CA LEU A 135 -14.27 23.59 3.03
C LEU A 135 -13.32 23.31 4.21
N PHE A 136 -13.84 23.01 5.40
CA PHE A 136 -13.01 22.73 6.56
C PHE A 136 -12.28 21.37 6.46
N PRO A 137 -10.95 21.31 6.59
CA PRO A 137 -10.17 20.11 6.31
C PRO A 137 -10.27 19.05 7.43
N THR A 138 -11.17 18.07 7.27
CA THR A 138 -11.35 16.94 8.20
C THR A 138 -10.67 15.65 7.71
N LYS A 139 -10.07 14.84 8.62
CA LYS A 139 -9.37 13.58 8.30
C LYS A 139 -10.27 12.32 8.35
N CYS A 140 -11.57 12.46 8.60
CA CYS A 140 -12.43 11.31 8.86
C CYS A 140 -13.06 10.76 7.57
N LYS A 141 -12.54 9.61 7.08
CA LYS A 141 -13.05 8.86 5.90
C LYS A 141 -14.55 8.53 5.97
N ARG A 142 -15.13 8.48 7.18
CA ARG A 142 -16.56 8.22 7.43
C ARG A 142 -17.49 9.39 7.03
N PHE A 143 -16.97 10.62 6.96
CA PHE A 143 -17.77 11.83 6.73
C PHE A 143 -17.48 12.54 5.41
N THR A 144 -16.37 12.19 4.72
CA THR A 144 -16.14 12.58 3.33
C THR A 144 -17.21 12.07 2.36
N GLY A 145 -17.93 10.99 2.73
CA GLY A 145 -19.13 10.50 2.02
C GLY A 145 -20.40 11.29 2.37
N LEU A 146 -20.71 11.47 3.66
CA LEU A 146 -21.92 12.17 4.14
C LEU A 146 -21.98 13.66 3.75
N MET A 147 -20.83 14.32 3.60
CA MET A 147 -20.74 15.71 3.13
C MET A 147 -20.96 15.86 1.60
N LYS A 148 -20.79 14.77 0.82
CA LYS A 148 -21.04 14.73 -0.63
C LYS A 148 -22.49 14.36 -0.98
N GLU A 149 -23.22 13.75 -0.04
CA GLU A 149 -24.60 13.25 -0.25
C GLU A 149 -25.70 14.28 0.07
N ASN A 150 -25.43 15.31 0.87
CA ASN A 150 -26.41 16.37 1.18
C ASN A 150 -26.16 17.65 0.36
N ASN A 151 -26.46 17.60 -0.94
CA ASN A 151 -26.50 18.79 -1.79
C ASN A 151 -27.94 19.34 -1.84
N PRO A 152 -28.22 20.59 -1.41
CA PRO A 152 -29.47 21.26 -1.74
C PRO A 152 -29.42 21.69 -3.21
N LYS A 153 -29.96 20.85 -4.10
CA LYS A 153 -30.19 21.16 -5.52
C LYS A 153 -31.33 22.18 -5.71
N VAL A 154 -31.34 23.33 -5.04
CA VAL A 154 -32.23 24.47 -5.38
C VAL A 154 -31.61 25.76 -4.84
N ALA A 155 -30.77 26.47 -5.61
CA ALA A 155 -30.56 27.93 -5.40
C ALA A 155 -29.68 28.62 -6.46
N ASN A 156 -28.65 27.98 -7.02
CA ASN A 156 -27.71 28.71 -7.89
C ASN A 156 -27.82 28.30 -9.36
N LYS A 157 -29.02 28.48 -9.93
CA LYS A 157 -29.28 28.42 -11.38
C LYS A 157 -29.13 29.79 -12.06
N ALA A 158 -28.57 30.79 -11.39
CA ALA A 158 -28.28 32.08 -11.99
C ALA A 158 -26.83 32.48 -11.66
N ILE A 159 -26.11 32.96 -12.68
CA ILE A 159 -24.73 33.46 -12.66
C ILE A 159 -23.65 32.36 -12.70
N LYS A 160 -23.55 31.70 -13.85
CA LYS A 160 -22.27 31.23 -14.39
C LYS A 160 -22.00 31.99 -15.68
N VAL A 161 -21.25 33.08 -15.56
CA VAL A 161 -20.44 33.57 -16.67
C VAL A 161 -19.37 32.51 -16.92
N GLN A 162 -19.25 32.09 -18.18
CA GLN A 162 -18.32 31.07 -18.65
C GLN A 162 -16.88 31.52 -18.44
N LEU A 163 -16.08 30.66 -17.81
CA LEU A 163 -14.63 30.61 -17.95
C LEU A 163 -14.28 29.14 -18.21
N PRO A 164 -13.68 28.80 -19.37
CA PRO A 164 -13.40 27.43 -19.75
C PRO A 164 -12.19 26.91 -18.95
N SER A 165 -12.34 25.74 -18.34
CA SER A 165 -11.22 24.97 -17.79
C SER A 165 -11.36 23.50 -18.19
N GLN A 166 -10.19 22.88 -18.37
CA GLN A 166 -9.84 21.75 -19.23
C GLN A 166 -10.54 20.40 -18.93
N PRO A 167 -10.62 19.49 -19.93
CA PRO A 167 -11.12 18.13 -19.76
C PRO A 167 -10.00 17.22 -19.22
N GLY A 168 -10.31 16.35 -18.25
CA GLY A 168 -9.39 15.27 -17.85
C GLY A 168 -9.30 15.03 -16.36
N SER A 169 -10.28 14.31 -15.80
CA SER A 169 -10.17 13.47 -14.60
C SER A 169 -11.56 12.92 -14.28
N THR A 170 -12.05 11.95 -15.07
CA THR A 170 -13.32 11.30 -14.75
C THR A 170 -13.11 10.40 -13.53
N THR A 171 -13.54 10.84 -12.36
CA THR A 171 -13.40 10.05 -11.13
C THR A 171 -14.27 8.78 -11.21
N LEU A 172 -13.93 7.69 -10.50
CA LEU A 172 -14.78 6.47 -10.35
C LEU A 172 -16.25 6.79 -10.02
N ARG A 173 -16.47 7.94 -9.38
CA ARG A 173 -17.79 8.48 -9.09
C ARG A 173 -18.52 8.97 -10.33
N GLU A 174 -17.84 9.68 -11.23
CA GLU A 174 -18.42 10.15 -12.50
C GLU A 174 -18.72 8.97 -13.43
N ALA A 175 -17.86 7.96 -13.49
CA ALA A 175 -18.16 6.71 -14.20
C ALA A 175 -19.41 6.00 -13.62
N GLY A 176 -19.55 5.96 -12.29
CA GLY A 176 -20.74 5.43 -11.62
C GLY A 176 -22.01 6.26 -11.84
N GLU A 177 -21.89 7.58 -11.91
CA GLU A 177 -23.00 8.51 -12.20
C GLU A 177 -23.44 8.40 -13.68
N THR A 178 -22.50 8.24 -14.61
CA THR A 178 -22.77 7.98 -16.03
C THR A 178 -23.42 6.61 -16.24
N ALA A 179 -22.90 5.55 -15.61
CA ALA A 179 -23.49 4.21 -15.66
C ALA A 179 -24.91 4.19 -15.08
N LYS A 180 -25.15 4.95 -14.00
CA LYS A 180 -26.48 5.11 -13.43
C LYS A 180 -27.41 5.89 -14.35
N SER A 181 -26.94 6.97 -14.97
CA SER A 181 -27.71 7.73 -15.95
C SER A 181 -28.09 6.88 -17.16
N LEU A 182 -27.18 6.05 -17.66
CA LEU A 182 -27.45 5.10 -18.74
C LEU A 182 -28.47 4.05 -18.32
N TYR A 183 -28.33 3.49 -17.12
CA TYR A 183 -29.30 2.54 -16.57
C TYR A 183 -30.69 3.17 -16.43
N ASP A 184 -30.77 4.39 -15.90
CA ASP A 184 -32.04 5.11 -15.72
C ASP A 184 -32.71 5.49 -17.06
N GLN A 185 -31.93 5.65 -18.13
CA GLN A 185 -32.44 5.85 -19.49
C GLN A 185 -32.88 4.55 -20.16
N LEU A 186 -32.11 3.47 -20.01
CA LEU A 186 -32.35 2.19 -20.68
C LEU A 186 -33.42 1.34 -20.01
N ASN A 187 -33.48 1.34 -18.67
CA ASN A 187 -34.38 0.46 -17.92
C ASN A 187 -35.88 0.72 -18.23
N PRO A 188 -36.37 1.96 -18.37
CA PRO A 188 -37.77 2.21 -18.76
C PRO A 188 -38.09 1.72 -20.18
N MET A 189 -37.16 1.90 -21.13
CA MET A 189 -37.32 1.41 -22.51
C MET A 189 -37.34 -0.12 -22.54
N PHE A 190 -36.44 -0.75 -21.80
CA PHE A 190 -36.34 -2.20 -21.66
C PHE A 190 -37.57 -2.80 -20.96
N GLU A 191 -38.08 -2.18 -19.90
CA GLU A 191 -39.30 -2.60 -19.20
C GLU A 191 -40.53 -2.52 -20.10
N LYS A 192 -40.62 -1.47 -20.93
CA LYS A 192 -41.72 -1.30 -21.89
C LYS A 192 -41.73 -2.39 -22.97
N ILE A 193 -40.56 -2.88 -23.38
CA ILE A 193 -40.41 -3.93 -24.41
C ILE A 193 -40.60 -5.33 -23.82
N THR A 194 -40.04 -5.59 -22.63
CA THR A 194 -39.89 -6.96 -22.10
C THR A 194 -40.80 -7.29 -20.92
N GLY A 195 -41.48 -6.30 -20.33
CA GLY A 195 -42.27 -6.48 -19.11
C GLY A 195 -41.45 -6.82 -17.86
N HIS A 196 -40.12 -6.73 -17.94
CA HIS A 196 -39.18 -7.03 -16.87
C HIS A 196 -38.14 -5.92 -16.75
N SER A 197 -37.65 -5.67 -15.53
CA SER A 197 -36.54 -4.75 -15.32
C SER A 197 -35.24 -5.32 -15.90
N LEU A 198 -34.36 -4.44 -16.38
CA LEU A 198 -33.09 -4.82 -16.97
C LEU A 198 -32.24 -5.65 -15.99
N VAL A 199 -32.23 -5.29 -14.71
CA VAL A 199 -31.56 -6.08 -13.65
C VAL A 199 -32.13 -7.49 -13.54
N LYS A 200 -33.46 -7.64 -13.59
CA LYS A 200 -34.11 -8.95 -13.48
C LYS A 200 -33.87 -9.83 -14.72
N ALA A 201 -33.70 -9.23 -15.89
CA ALA A 201 -33.28 -9.95 -17.09
C ALA A 201 -31.81 -10.38 -17.02
N LEU A 202 -30.90 -9.50 -16.55
CA LEU A 202 -29.47 -9.80 -16.42
C LEU A 202 -29.20 -10.94 -15.42
N THR A 203 -29.97 -11.04 -14.34
CA THR A 203 -29.85 -12.16 -13.37
C THR A 203 -30.27 -13.54 -13.92
N LYS A 204 -30.94 -13.59 -15.08
CA LYS A 204 -31.31 -14.85 -15.75
C LYS A 204 -30.24 -15.33 -16.75
N VAL A 205 -29.25 -14.49 -17.07
CA VAL A 205 -28.13 -14.85 -17.95
C VAL A 205 -27.05 -15.53 -17.11
N LYS A 206 -26.98 -16.86 -17.20
CA LYS A 206 -26.10 -17.69 -16.35
C LYS A 206 -24.61 -17.34 -16.48
N ASP A 207 -24.20 -16.83 -17.65
CA ASP A 207 -22.79 -16.51 -17.95
C ASP A 207 -22.30 -15.23 -17.26
N LEU A 208 -23.21 -14.37 -16.77
CA LEU A 208 -22.84 -13.11 -16.13
C LEU A 208 -22.56 -13.26 -14.62
N ASN A 209 -22.99 -14.35 -13.99
CA ASN A 209 -22.85 -14.60 -12.55
C ASN A 209 -23.30 -13.41 -11.65
N ILE A 210 -24.33 -12.68 -12.09
CA ILE A 210 -24.90 -11.51 -11.40
C ILE A 210 -26.09 -11.96 -10.55
N GLU A 211 -26.00 -11.77 -9.23
CA GLU A 211 -27.13 -11.96 -8.32
C GLU A 211 -27.84 -10.63 -8.00
N GLU A 212 -29.16 -10.68 -7.81
CA GLU A 212 -29.91 -9.54 -7.33
C GLU A 212 -29.48 -9.17 -5.90
N LYS A 213 -29.15 -7.88 -5.70
CA LYS A 213 -28.68 -7.40 -4.40
C LYS A 213 -29.82 -7.47 -3.37
N LYS A 214 -29.81 -8.53 -2.54
CA LYS A 214 -30.73 -8.72 -1.41
C LYS A 214 -30.87 -7.44 -0.58
N SER A 215 -32.11 -7.06 -0.28
CA SER A 215 -32.41 -5.90 0.54
C SER A 215 -31.80 -6.05 1.95
N LYS A 216 -31.60 -4.93 2.65
CA LYS A 216 -31.09 -4.96 4.04
C LYS A 216 -32.02 -5.74 4.98
N ALA A 217 -33.32 -5.74 4.69
CA ALA A 217 -34.32 -6.52 5.41
C ALA A 217 -34.21 -8.02 5.10
N GLU A 218 -34.04 -8.40 3.84
CA GLU A 218 -33.80 -9.80 3.45
C GLU A 218 -32.50 -10.34 4.01
N LYS A 219 -31.39 -9.60 3.95
CA LYS A 219 -30.12 -10.03 4.57
C LYS A 219 -30.30 -10.31 6.06
N LYS A 220 -31.02 -9.45 6.79
CA LYS A 220 -31.36 -9.70 8.19
C LYS A 220 -32.27 -10.93 8.37
N ARG A 221 -33.22 -11.16 7.45
CA ARG A 221 -34.11 -12.32 7.46
C ARG A 221 -33.36 -13.62 7.17
N THR A 222 -32.41 -13.63 6.24
CA THR A 222 -31.54 -14.78 5.93
C THR A 222 -30.69 -15.13 7.15
N VAL A 223 -30.08 -14.14 7.80
CA VAL A 223 -29.29 -14.35 9.03
C VAL A 223 -30.18 -14.93 10.14
N ARG A 224 -31.40 -14.41 10.33
CA ARG A 224 -32.35 -14.93 11.33
C ARG A 224 -32.83 -16.35 11.00
N ASN A 225 -33.08 -16.66 9.73
CA ASN A 225 -33.50 -17.99 9.30
C ASN A 225 -32.37 -19.01 9.45
N ASN A 226 -31.13 -18.64 9.14
CA ASN A 226 -29.96 -19.49 9.36
C ASN A 226 -29.77 -19.78 10.85
N TYR A 227 -29.93 -18.77 11.70
CA TYR A 227 -29.90 -18.93 13.15
C TYR A 227 -31.05 -19.83 13.65
N ARG A 228 -32.26 -19.70 13.10
CA ARG A 228 -33.40 -20.55 13.46
C ARG A 228 -33.17 -22.01 13.04
N LYS A 229 -32.69 -22.26 11.82
CA LYS A 229 -32.33 -23.61 11.35
C LYS A 229 -31.23 -24.24 12.19
N PHE A 230 -30.22 -23.46 12.55
CA PHE A 230 -29.17 -23.91 13.47
C PHE A 230 -29.75 -24.27 14.84
N LYS A 231 -30.64 -23.43 15.39
CA LYS A 231 -31.30 -23.69 16.67
C LYS A 231 -32.19 -24.94 16.61
N GLU A 232 -33.00 -25.10 15.57
CA GLU A 232 -33.84 -26.29 15.36
C GLU A 232 -33.00 -27.57 15.22
N ALA A 233 -31.85 -27.52 14.53
CA ALA A 233 -30.93 -28.65 14.45
C ALA A 233 -30.37 -29.03 15.83
N VAL A 234 -29.98 -28.04 16.64
CA VAL A 234 -29.50 -28.24 18.02
C VAL A 234 -30.61 -28.77 18.93
N GLU A 235 -31.84 -28.27 18.81
CA GLU A 235 -32.99 -28.73 19.58
C GLU A 235 -33.38 -30.17 19.20
N THR A 236 -33.32 -30.52 17.91
CA THR A 236 -33.57 -31.88 17.44
C THR A 236 -32.49 -32.86 17.92
N GLU A 237 -31.21 -32.45 17.92
CA GLU A 237 -30.13 -33.21 18.57
C GLU A 237 -30.35 -33.36 20.08
N TRP A 238 -30.89 -32.33 20.74
CA TRP A 238 -31.20 -32.37 22.17
C TRP A 238 -32.34 -33.31 22.53
N GLU A 239 -33.36 -33.40 21.68
CA GLU A 239 -34.45 -34.38 21.82
C GLU A 239 -33.94 -35.81 21.63
N ASN A 240 -33.10 -36.04 20.61
CA ASN A 240 -32.45 -37.33 20.35
C ASN A 240 -31.47 -37.75 21.46
N THR A 241 -30.85 -36.80 22.16
CA THR A 241 -29.92 -37.06 23.28
C THR A 241 -30.60 -37.09 24.66
N SER A 242 -31.90 -36.81 24.77
CA SER A 242 -32.62 -36.85 26.05
C SER A 242 -32.68 -38.25 26.69
N PHE A 243 -32.68 -39.30 25.86
CA PHE A 243 -32.60 -40.70 26.30
C PHE A 243 -31.25 -41.02 26.97
N ILE A 244 -30.18 -40.40 26.48
CA ILE A 244 -28.83 -40.48 27.07
C ILE A 244 -28.77 -39.70 28.40
N ARG A 245 -29.46 -38.55 28.50
CA ARG A 245 -29.56 -37.77 29.76
C ARG A 245 -30.28 -38.52 30.88
N LYS A 246 -31.28 -39.35 30.57
CA LYS A 246 -32.00 -40.16 31.58
C LYS A 246 -31.12 -41.27 32.16
N ARG A 247 -30.22 -41.84 31.34
CA ARG A 247 -29.28 -42.90 31.76
C ARG A 247 -28.08 -42.33 32.55
N LEU A 248 -27.66 -41.10 32.27
CA LEU A 248 -26.60 -40.39 32.99
C LEU A 248 -27.02 -39.89 34.39
N LYS A 249 -28.32 -39.70 34.66
CA LYS A 249 -28.80 -39.25 35.98
C LYS A 249 -28.81 -40.35 37.06
N GLN A 250 -28.63 -41.62 36.70
CA GLN A 250 -28.59 -42.74 37.65
C GLN A 250 -27.17 -43.07 38.15
N CYS A 251 -26.14 -42.44 37.58
CA CYS A 251 -24.76 -42.61 38.06
C CYS A 251 -24.30 -41.29 38.70
N ALA A 252 -24.14 -41.31 40.02
CA ALA A 252 -23.49 -40.25 40.76
C ALA A 252 -22.02 -40.12 40.29
N GLY A 253 -21.64 -38.93 39.84
CA GLY A 253 -20.25 -38.53 39.57
C GLY A 253 -19.76 -38.76 38.13
N GLY A 254 -19.49 -37.66 37.42
CA GLY A 254 -18.80 -37.69 36.12
C GLY A 254 -19.07 -36.44 35.31
N GLU A 255 -18.08 -35.56 35.24
CA GLU A 255 -18.10 -34.25 34.59
C GLU A 255 -18.46 -34.34 33.09
N ILE A 256 -19.51 -33.64 32.67
CA ILE A 256 -19.72 -33.33 31.25
C ILE A 256 -18.88 -32.10 30.93
N THR A 257 -17.68 -32.30 30.41
CA THR A 257 -16.88 -31.22 29.80
C THR A 257 -17.47 -30.86 28.44
N VAL A 258 -18.01 -29.65 28.34
CA VAL A 258 -18.36 -29.01 27.06
C VAL A 258 -17.08 -28.49 26.39
N PRO A 259 -16.88 -28.69 25.07
CA PRO A 259 -15.74 -28.13 24.36
C PRO A 259 -15.76 -26.60 24.48
N CYS A 260 -14.89 -26.04 25.32
CA CYS A 260 -14.66 -24.61 25.36
C CYS A 260 -13.69 -24.24 24.25
N PRO A 261 -13.95 -23.19 23.45
CA PRO A 261 -12.97 -22.70 22.49
C PRO A 261 -11.67 -22.39 23.25
N GLU A 262 -10.56 -22.75 22.62
CA GLU A 262 -9.24 -22.58 23.22
C GLU A 262 -9.01 -21.14 23.65
N THR A 263 -8.59 -20.92 24.89
CA THR A 263 -8.30 -19.56 25.35
C THR A 263 -7.10 -19.00 24.60
N ASN A 264 -7.07 -17.69 24.35
CA ASN A 264 -5.91 -17.04 23.71
C ASN A 264 -4.58 -17.36 24.42
N LYS A 265 -4.63 -17.54 25.75
CA LYS A 265 -3.47 -17.96 26.55
C LYS A 265 -3.03 -19.38 26.21
N SER A 266 -3.97 -20.33 26.14
CA SER A 266 -3.69 -21.71 25.70
C SER A 266 -3.11 -21.75 24.29
N VAL A 267 -3.64 -20.96 23.35
CA VAL A 267 -3.09 -20.85 21.99
C VAL A 267 -1.66 -20.30 22.01
N GLN A 268 -1.40 -19.23 22.78
CA GLN A 268 -0.06 -18.67 22.92
C GLN A 268 0.93 -19.66 23.53
N ASP A 269 0.52 -20.40 24.56
CA ASP A 269 1.39 -21.36 25.23
C ASP A 269 1.66 -22.57 24.32
N LYS A 270 0.67 -23.04 23.55
CA LYS A 270 0.86 -24.05 22.49
C LYS A 270 1.81 -23.56 21.40
N LEU A 271 1.67 -22.30 20.95
CA LEU A 271 2.59 -21.73 19.97
C LEU A 271 4.01 -21.64 20.53
N LYS A 272 4.19 -21.19 21.78
CA LYS A 272 5.51 -21.19 22.43
C LYS A 272 6.08 -22.59 22.53
N GLN A 273 5.28 -23.59 22.89
CA GLN A 273 5.72 -24.98 22.93
C GLN A 273 6.16 -25.47 21.56
N LYS A 274 5.38 -25.19 20.50
CA LYS A 274 5.74 -25.54 19.11
C LYS A 274 7.00 -24.83 18.62
N VAL A 275 7.26 -23.62 19.09
CA VAL A 275 8.51 -22.91 18.81
C VAL A 275 9.68 -23.54 19.57
N LEU A 276 9.48 -23.89 20.83
CA LEU A 276 10.50 -24.54 21.67
C LEU A 276 10.81 -25.97 21.24
N SER A 277 9.82 -26.71 20.73
CA SER A 277 10.01 -28.05 20.18
C SER A 277 10.66 -28.03 18.80
N GLY A 278 10.76 -26.86 18.14
CA GLY A 278 11.29 -26.72 16.79
C GLY A 278 10.27 -27.01 15.68
N ASP A 279 9.02 -27.33 16.01
CA ASP A 279 7.94 -27.56 15.03
C ASP A 279 7.63 -26.30 14.20
N ILE A 280 7.86 -25.11 14.78
CA ILE A 280 7.73 -23.82 14.11
C ILE A 280 9.08 -23.11 14.14
N ASN A 281 9.73 -23.03 12.98
CA ASN A 281 10.91 -22.18 12.80
C ASN A 281 10.49 -20.71 12.72
N VAL A 282 10.95 -19.91 13.70
CA VAL A 282 10.66 -18.47 13.82
C VAL A 282 11.82 -17.60 13.30
N GLY A 283 12.86 -18.22 12.76
CA GLY A 283 14.07 -17.56 12.26
C GLY A 283 14.92 -16.90 13.35
N GLU A 284 16.03 -16.35 12.89
CA GLU A 284 17.04 -15.62 13.67
C GLU A 284 16.62 -14.16 13.85
N LEU A 285 16.99 -13.58 15.00
CA LEU A 285 16.77 -12.16 15.26
C LEU A 285 17.79 -11.32 14.49
N ILE A 286 17.31 -10.30 13.80
CA ILE A 286 18.13 -9.42 12.97
C ILE A 286 17.77 -7.95 13.21
N VAL A 287 18.74 -7.04 13.02
CA VAL A 287 18.56 -5.59 12.99
C VAL A 287 17.67 -5.06 14.14
N PRO A 288 18.20 -4.92 15.37
CA PRO A 288 17.44 -4.37 16.48
C PRO A 288 17.08 -2.90 16.22
N ARG A 289 15.79 -2.56 16.38
CA ARG A 289 15.28 -1.20 16.18
C ARG A 289 14.59 -0.67 17.41
N LYS A 290 14.90 0.59 17.73
CA LYS A 290 14.33 1.31 18.86
C LYS A 290 12.98 1.93 18.47
N TYR A 291 11.96 1.68 19.26
CA TYR A 291 10.63 2.25 19.13
C TYR A 291 10.21 2.95 20.42
N GLU A 292 9.42 4.01 20.27
CA GLU A 292 8.79 4.70 21.39
C GLU A 292 7.31 4.33 21.46
N LYS A 293 6.84 4.01 22.67
CA LYS A 293 5.40 3.93 22.96
C LYS A 293 5.05 4.93 24.06
N LEU A 294 3.89 5.56 23.88
CA LEU A 294 3.26 6.38 24.90
C LEU A 294 2.41 5.48 25.79
N VAL A 295 2.79 5.36 27.05
CA VAL A 295 2.03 4.63 28.07
C VAL A 295 1.29 5.66 28.91
N LEU A 296 -0.03 5.52 28.99
CA LEU A 296 -0.84 6.29 29.91
C LEU A 296 -0.82 5.57 31.26
N ASN A 297 -0.29 6.23 32.28
CA ASN A 297 -0.32 5.72 33.65
C ASN A 297 -1.72 5.91 34.25
N ASP A 298 -1.99 5.18 35.33
CA ASP A 298 -3.28 5.23 36.03
C ASP A 298 -3.57 6.63 36.63
N ASP A 299 -2.53 7.44 36.86
CA ASP A 299 -2.64 8.84 37.29
C ASP A 299 -2.98 9.82 36.13
N GLY A 300 -3.10 9.33 34.89
CA GLY A 300 -3.39 10.12 33.70
C GLY A 300 -2.16 10.82 33.10
N SER A 301 -0.96 10.60 33.65
CA SER A 301 0.31 11.04 33.06
C SER A 301 0.70 10.17 31.86
N VAL A 302 1.35 10.77 30.85
CA VAL A 302 1.84 10.07 29.65
C VAL A 302 3.34 9.89 29.76
N ASN A 303 3.77 8.64 29.99
CA ASN A 303 5.18 8.28 29.99
C ASN A 303 5.60 7.80 28.60
N ARG A 304 6.76 8.28 28.14
CA ARG A 304 7.46 7.72 26.97
C ARG A 304 8.30 6.55 27.45
N SER A 305 7.99 5.37 26.95
CA SER A 305 8.83 4.18 27.17
C SER A 305 9.43 3.74 25.84
N GLU A 306 10.72 3.52 25.86
CA GLU A 306 11.50 3.04 24.73
C GLU A 306 11.60 1.52 24.82
N PHE A 307 11.49 0.84 23.68
CA PHE A 307 11.66 -0.61 23.60
C PHE A 307 12.28 -0.98 22.27
N TYR A 308 12.92 -2.15 22.23
CA TYR A 308 13.53 -2.67 21.02
C TYR A 308 12.63 -3.71 20.38
N VAL A 309 12.56 -3.70 19.05
CA VAL A 309 11.94 -4.74 18.24
C VAL A 309 12.95 -5.14 17.19
N GLU A 310 13.21 -6.43 17.11
CA GLU A 310 14.08 -7.04 16.12
C GLU A 310 13.24 -7.61 14.98
N GLY A 311 13.81 -7.56 13.77
CA GLY A 311 13.32 -8.34 12.65
C GLY A 311 13.65 -9.82 12.82
N ARG A 312 13.07 -10.64 11.97
CA ARG A 312 13.34 -12.08 11.91
C ARG A 312 13.74 -12.50 10.50
N LYS A 313 14.76 -13.33 10.40
CA LYS A 313 15.28 -13.91 9.16
C LYS A 313 15.24 -15.42 9.23
N CYS A 314 14.69 -16.08 8.23
CA CYS A 314 14.99 -17.48 7.94
C CYS A 314 16.18 -17.51 6.98
N PRO A 315 17.36 -18.03 7.34
CA PRO A 315 18.52 -18.04 6.45
C PRO A 315 18.20 -18.66 5.09
N LEU A 316 18.72 -18.08 4.00
CA LEU A 316 18.45 -18.61 2.65
C LEU A 316 18.91 -20.06 2.54
N ILE A 317 20.00 -20.45 3.20
CA ILE A 317 20.48 -21.83 3.18
C ILE A 317 19.47 -22.84 3.73
N GLU A 318 18.77 -22.49 4.82
CA GLU A 318 17.72 -23.34 5.38
C GLU A 318 16.53 -23.45 4.43
N ILE A 319 16.14 -22.34 3.79
CA ILE A 319 15.07 -22.31 2.80
C ILE A 319 15.44 -23.21 1.62
N ARG A 320 16.68 -23.13 1.12
CA ARG A 320 17.17 -23.94 0.00
C ARG A 320 17.15 -25.44 0.31
N LYS A 321 17.66 -25.84 1.49
CA LYS A 321 17.70 -27.24 1.96
C LYS A 321 16.28 -27.80 2.13
N ARG A 322 15.40 -27.04 2.77
CA ARG A 322 13.99 -27.43 2.97
C ARG A 322 13.27 -27.57 1.63
N LYS A 323 13.39 -26.58 0.74
CA LYS A 323 12.75 -26.62 -0.58
C LYS A 323 13.29 -27.74 -1.45
N LEU A 324 14.58 -28.04 -1.37
CA LEU A 324 15.12 -29.23 -2.03
C LEU A 324 14.43 -30.51 -1.53
N SER A 325 14.38 -30.73 -0.22
CA SER A 325 13.75 -31.93 0.35
C SER A 325 12.25 -32.07 -0.01
N GLU A 326 11.54 -30.96 -0.19
CA GLU A 326 10.13 -30.95 -0.58
C GLU A 326 9.93 -31.25 -2.08
N LEU A 327 10.85 -30.78 -2.93
CA LEU A 327 10.67 -30.69 -4.38
C LEU A 327 11.48 -31.68 -5.18
N GLU A 328 12.47 -32.35 -4.58
CA GLU A 328 13.41 -33.26 -5.25
C GLU A 328 12.73 -34.31 -6.12
N ARG A 329 11.61 -34.89 -5.65
CA ARG A 329 10.82 -35.88 -6.41
C ARG A 329 10.22 -35.36 -7.72
N PHE A 330 10.17 -34.05 -7.92
CA PHE A 330 9.65 -33.40 -9.12
C PHE A 330 10.79 -32.87 -10.01
N MET A 331 12.04 -33.00 -9.58
CA MET A 331 13.22 -32.53 -10.30
C MET A 331 13.73 -33.58 -11.28
N ARG A 332 14.32 -33.11 -12.37
CA ARG A 332 15.08 -33.90 -13.34
C ARG A 332 16.51 -33.98 -12.87
N LEU A 333 16.77 -34.93 -11.98
CA LEU A 333 18.11 -35.20 -11.47
C LEU A 333 18.68 -36.41 -12.22
N ASN A 334 18.82 -36.27 -13.53
CA ASN A 334 19.51 -37.28 -14.33
C ASN A 334 20.94 -37.40 -13.80
N ALA A 335 21.43 -38.62 -13.60
CA ALA A 335 22.82 -38.80 -13.25
C ALA A 335 23.68 -38.28 -14.42
N GLU A 336 24.89 -37.85 -14.12
CA GLU A 336 25.86 -37.42 -15.15
C GLU A 336 26.02 -38.47 -16.27
N LYS A 337 25.92 -39.75 -15.91
CA LYS A 337 25.97 -40.88 -16.83
C LYS A 337 24.75 -40.95 -17.77
N ASP A 338 23.58 -40.55 -17.29
CA ASP A 338 22.34 -40.60 -18.06
C ASP A 338 22.36 -39.51 -19.14
N VAL A 339 22.76 -38.28 -18.79
CA VAL A 339 22.94 -37.18 -19.76
C VAL A 339 24.07 -37.49 -20.75
N ALA A 340 25.17 -38.07 -20.28
CA ALA A 340 26.26 -38.50 -21.15
C ALA A 340 25.85 -39.59 -22.15
N SER A 341 24.83 -40.39 -21.84
CA SER A 341 24.31 -41.45 -22.70
C SER A 341 23.26 -41.00 -23.72
N MET A 342 22.69 -39.79 -23.58
CA MET A 342 21.72 -39.24 -24.53
C MET A 342 22.31 -39.12 -25.94
N SER A 343 21.52 -39.41 -26.97
CA SER A 343 21.96 -39.20 -28.35
C SER A 343 21.96 -37.71 -28.73
N GLU A 344 22.65 -37.34 -29.81
CA GLU A 344 22.62 -35.99 -30.38
C GLU A 344 21.19 -35.53 -30.70
N GLU A 345 20.39 -36.43 -31.29
CA GLU A 345 18.99 -36.17 -31.62
C GLU A 345 18.13 -35.91 -30.38
N GLU A 346 18.35 -36.67 -29.29
CA GLU A 346 17.64 -36.48 -28.02
C GLU A 346 18.01 -35.15 -27.37
N CYS A 347 19.30 -34.80 -27.35
CA CYS A 347 19.79 -33.53 -26.83
C CYS A 347 19.21 -32.35 -27.62
N SER A 348 19.28 -32.42 -28.95
CA SER A 348 18.75 -31.38 -29.84
C SER A 348 17.24 -31.20 -29.70
N LYS A 349 16.48 -32.31 -29.65
CA LYS A 349 15.03 -32.28 -29.41
C LYS A 349 14.70 -31.63 -28.08
N ARG A 350 15.47 -31.96 -27.03
CA ARG A 350 15.27 -31.39 -25.69
C ARG A 350 15.57 -29.90 -25.65
N LEU A 351 16.70 -29.47 -26.21
CA LEU A 351 17.06 -28.06 -26.29
C LEU A 351 16.05 -27.26 -27.13
N THR A 352 15.53 -27.85 -28.20
CA THR A 352 14.43 -27.27 -28.98
C THR A 352 13.16 -27.09 -28.14
N MET A 353 12.77 -28.10 -27.35
CA MET A 353 11.63 -27.99 -26.44
C MET A 353 11.80 -26.91 -25.37
N LEU A 354 13.05 -26.64 -24.96
CA LEU A 354 13.38 -25.60 -23.99
C LEU A 354 13.54 -24.21 -24.63
N ASN A 355 13.41 -24.08 -25.96
CA ASN A 355 13.72 -22.88 -26.74
C ASN A 355 15.17 -22.40 -26.60
N GLU A 356 16.07 -23.36 -26.44
CA GLU A 356 17.49 -23.14 -26.16
C GLU A 356 18.39 -23.75 -27.25
N ALA A 357 17.84 -24.27 -28.35
CA ALA A 357 18.63 -24.82 -29.45
C ALA A 357 19.51 -23.75 -30.12
N LYS A 358 20.74 -24.12 -30.47
CA LYS A 358 21.71 -23.27 -31.18
C LYS A 358 22.23 -23.98 -32.42
N ASP A 359 22.43 -23.22 -33.50
CA ASP A 359 22.97 -23.76 -34.75
C ASP A 359 24.47 -24.05 -34.61
N GLY A 360 24.90 -25.23 -35.07
CA GLY A 360 26.32 -25.61 -35.14
C GLY A 360 26.97 -26.00 -33.82
N GLU A 361 26.18 -26.17 -32.75
CA GLU A 361 26.66 -26.65 -31.45
C GLU A 361 26.98 -28.16 -31.51
N CYS A 362 28.11 -28.58 -30.95
CA CYS A 362 28.49 -30.00 -30.96
C CYS A 362 27.82 -30.79 -29.83
N GLU A 363 27.79 -32.13 -29.95
CA GLU A 363 27.14 -33.02 -28.97
C GLU A 363 27.62 -32.80 -27.53
N THR A 364 28.93 -32.61 -27.34
CA THR A 364 29.52 -32.38 -26.01
C THR A 364 29.07 -31.06 -25.39
N GLU A 365 28.92 -30.01 -26.19
CA GLU A 365 28.42 -28.70 -25.74
C GLU A 365 26.94 -28.78 -25.37
N MET A 366 26.13 -29.46 -26.20
CA MET A 366 24.71 -29.68 -25.92
C MET A 366 24.48 -30.43 -24.59
N LYS A 367 25.23 -31.51 -24.37
CA LYS A 367 25.17 -32.31 -23.13
C LYS A 367 25.59 -31.50 -21.91
N GLY A 368 26.72 -30.79 -21.99
CA GLY A 368 27.20 -29.94 -20.90
C GLY A 368 26.19 -28.85 -20.52
N ARG A 369 25.55 -28.24 -21.52
CA ARG A 369 24.55 -27.19 -21.31
C ARG A 369 23.26 -27.72 -20.69
N LEU A 370 22.73 -28.84 -21.18
CA LEU A 370 21.58 -29.49 -20.57
C LEU A 370 21.85 -29.86 -19.12
N GLN A 371 23.03 -30.40 -18.83
CA GLN A 371 23.43 -30.74 -17.46
C GLN A 371 23.54 -29.51 -16.56
N GLU A 372 24.09 -28.40 -17.06
CA GLU A 372 24.13 -27.13 -16.30
C GLU A 372 22.73 -26.63 -15.97
N MET A 373 21.80 -26.68 -16.94
CA MET A 373 20.41 -26.25 -16.76
C MET A 373 19.65 -27.15 -15.77
N GLU A 374 19.81 -28.47 -15.88
CA GLU A 374 19.20 -29.44 -14.94
C GLU A 374 19.73 -29.26 -13.51
N ARG A 375 20.99 -28.83 -13.35
CA ARG A 375 21.64 -28.60 -12.04
C ARG A 375 21.49 -27.17 -11.51
N THR A 376 20.83 -26.27 -12.24
CA THR A 376 20.67 -24.87 -11.82
C THR A 376 19.22 -24.59 -11.44
N ARG A 377 18.95 -24.23 -10.19
CA ARG A 377 17.65 -23.65 -9.81
C ARG A 377 17.75 -22.14 -9.73
N HIS A 378 16.71 -21.48 -10.22
CA HIS A 378 16.60 -20.03 -10.10
C HIS A 378 15.72 -19.63 -8.92
N LEU A 379 16.20 -18.70 -8.10
CA LEU A 379 15.48 -18.15 -6.98
C LEU A 379 14.92 -16.76 -7.33
N MET A 380 13.73 -16.47 -6.83
CA MET A 380 13.09 -15.17 -6.89
C MET A 380 12.81 -14.66 -5.49
N VAL A 381 13.07 -13.38 -5.25
CA VAL A 381 12.69 -12.69 -4.02
C VAL A 381 11.48 -11.82 -4.29
N TRP A 382 10.44 -11.99 -3.48
CA TRP A 382 9.28 -11.10 -3.46
C TRP A 382 9.32 -10.20 -2.23
N HIS A 383 8.96 -8.93 -2.40
CA HIS A 383 8.95 -7.93 -1.35
C HIS A 383 7.62 -7.18 -1.28
N ASP A 384 7.16 -6.91 -0.05
CA ASP A 384 6.03 -6.05 0.22
C ASP A 384 6.13 -5.33 1.57
N LEU A 385 5.38 -4.24 1.68
CA LEU A 385 5.18 -3.47 2.90
C LEU A 385 3.72 -3.54 3.33
N SER A 386 3.44 -4.49 4.22
CA SER A 386 2.10 -4.74 4.73
C SER A 386 1.88 -4.13 6.11
N THR A 387 0.66 -3.69 6.41
CA THR A 387 0.31 -3.17 7.75
C THR A 387 -0.45 -4.22 8.53
N VAL A 388 0.14 -4.71 9.62
CA VAL A 388 -0.45 -5.70 10.52
C VAL A 388 -0.64 -5.05 11.89
N ALA A 389 -1.85 -5.11 12.44
CA ALA A 389 -2.18 -4.55 13.76
C ALA A 389 -1.74 -3.07 13.96
N ASN A 390 -1.94 -2.23 12.94
CA ASN A 390 -1.52 -0.82 12.89
C ASN A 390 0.00 -0.59 12.92
N HIS A 391 0.80 -1.63 12.67
CA HIS A 391 2.24 -1.53 12.51
C HIS A 391 2.62 -1.95 11.08
N SER A 392 3.44 -1.12 10.44
CA SER A 392 4.00 -1.44 9.14
C SER A 392 5.10 -2.49 9.30
N HIS A 393 5.05 -3.52 8.46
CA HIS A 393 5.97 -4.62 8.41
C HIS A 393 6.54 -4.74 7.01
N LEU A 394 7.84 -4.95 6.97
CA LEU A 394 8.63 -5.36 5.82
C LEU A 394 8.56 -6.87 5.72
N VAL A 395 8.21 -7.39 4.54
CA VAL A 395 8.20 -8.82 4.27
C VAL A 395 9.00 -9.09 3.00
N PHE A 396 10.00 -9.97 3.12
CA PHE A 396 10.62 -10.62 1.98
C PHE A 396 10.26 -12.11 2.00
N MET A 397 9.91 -12.63 0.83
CA MET A 397 9.73 -14.06 0.60
C MET A 397 10.72 -14.52 -0.46
N ALA A 398 11.18 -15.75 -0.33
CA ALA A 398 12.04 -16.41 -1.32
C ALA A 398 11.27 -17.58 -1.93
N THR A 399 11.35 -17.71 -3.25
CA THR A 399 10.61 -18.70 -4.03
C THR A 399 11.55 -19.33 -5.05
N CYS A 400 11.41 -20.64 -5.29
CA CYS A 400 12.07 -21.29 -6.43
C CYS A 400 11.23 -21.03 -7.68
N LEU A 401 11.85 -20.61 -8.77
CA LEU A 401 11.17 -20.47 -10.04
C LEU A 401 11.01 -21.86 -10.67
N TYR A 402 9.84 -22.08 -11.26
CA TYR A 402 9.62 -23.26 -12.06
C TYR A 402 10.34 -23.11 -13.40
N ASP A 403 11.23 -24.05 -13.68
CA ASP A 403 11.92 -24.18 -14.94
C ASP A 403 11.69 -25.60 -15.48
N PRO A 404 11.10 -25.77 -16.67
CA PRO A 404 10.95 -27.08 -17.31
C PRO A 404 12.27 -27.81 -17.56
N ALA A 405 13.41 -27.11 -17.58
CA ALA A 405 14.73 -27.72 -17.67
C ALA A 405 15.07 -28.48 -16.39
N THR A 406 14.82 -27.88 -15.23
CA THR A 406 15.13 -28.46 -13.91
C THR A 406 14.02 -29.36 -13.35
N PHE A 407 12.77 -29.11 -13.70
CA PHE A 407 11.59 -29.82 -13.17
C PHE A 407 10.80 -30.53 -14.27
N TYR A 408 10.11 -31.60 -13.91
CA TYR A 408 9.12 -32.21 -14.81
C TYR A 408 7.94 -31.28 -15.03
N THR A 409 7.38 -31.29 -16.25
CA THR A 409 6.07 -30.69 -16.47
C THR A 409 4.99 -31.55 -15.81
N SER A 410 3.86 -30.93 -15.49
CA SER A 410 2.71 -31.63 -14.90
C SER A 410 2.25 -32.80 -15.78
N SER A 411 2.32 -32.66 -17.11
CA SER A 411 1.96 -33.69 -18.08
C SER A 411 2.93 -34.87 -18.10
N GLU A 412 4.24 -34.60 -18.05
CA GLU A 412 5.25 -35.66 -18.01
C GLU A 412 5.17 -36.43 -16.69
N TYR A 413 4.99 -35.72 -15.58
CA TYR A 413 4.86 -36.35 -14.27
C TYR A 413 3.59 -37.20 -14.16
N GLU A 414 2.47 -36.75 -14.74
CA GLU A 414 1.25 -37.54 -14.86
C GLU A 414 1.47 -38.78 -15.73
N ALA A 415 2.17 -38.67 -16.85
CA ALA A 415 2.49 -39.82 -17.71
C ALA A 415 3.39 -40.86 -17.01
N MET A 416 4.35 -40.42 -16.20
CA MET A 416 5.26 -41.31 -15.46
C MET A 416 4.62 -41.97 -14.24
N THR A 417 3.77 -41.25 -13.49
CA THR A 417 3.30 -41.68 -12.17
C THR A 417 1.80 -41.96 -12.10
N GLY A 418 1.05 -41.60 -13.14
CA GLY A 418 -0.42 -41.61 -13.15
C GLY A 418 -1.06 -40.56 -12.22
N ARG A 419 -0.28 -39.65 -11.63
CA ARG A 419 -0.78 -38.64 -10.68
C ARG A 419 -0.80 -37.25 -11.30
N LYS A 420 -1.97 -36.64 -11.32
CA LYS A 420 -2.14 -35.25 -11.74
C LYS A 420 -1.77 -34.29 -10.61
N VAL A 421 -0.67 -33.57 -10.81
CA VAL A 421 -0.13 -32.60 -9.84
C VAL A 421 0.27 -31.33 -10.59
N ASN A 422 -0.11 -30.16 -10.07
CA ASN A 422 0.38 -28.88 -10.61
C ASN A 422 1.79 -28.60 -10.04
N ILE A 423 2.82 -28.99 -10.79
CA ILE A 423 4.21 -28.89 -10.32
C ILE A 423 4.64 -27.44 -10.17
N GLN A 424 4.32 -26.58 -11.15
CA GLN A 424 4.69 -25.16 -11.11
C GLN A 424 4.19 -24.50 -9.82
N SER A 425 2.92 -24.72 -9.46
CA SER A 425 2.34 -24.15 -8.24
C SER A 425 3.01 -24.64 -6.95
N LEU A 426 3.57 -25.86 -6.93
CA LEU A 426 4.29 -26.40 -5.78
C LEU A 426 5.71 -25.82 -5.70
N VAL A 427 6.40 -25.76 -6.83
CA VAL A 427 7.76 -25.22 -6.94
C VAL A 427 7.78 -23.74 -6.57
N GLU A 428 6.83 -22.97 -7.10
CA GLU A 428 6.70 -21.52 -6.88
C GLU A 428 6.00 -21.16 -5.56
N SER A 429 5.86 -22.13 -4.64
CA SER A 429 5.32 -21.86 -3.30
C SER A 429 6.28 -20.98 -2.48
N PRO A 430 5.84 -19.82 -2.00
CA PRO A 430 6.74 -18.84 -1.39
C PRO A 430 7.13 -19.24 0.03
N SER A 431 8.39 -19.04 0.39
CA SER A 431 8.92 -19.25 1.74
C SER A 431 9.21 -17.91 2.40
N LEU A 432 8.82 -17.77 3.67
CA LEU A 432 9.16 -16.57 4.43
C LEU A 432 10.68 -16.44 4.56
N TYR A 433 11.23 -15.31 4.10
CA TYR A 433 12.65 -15.02 4.16
C TYR A 433 12.96 -14.02 5.28
N ILE A 434 12.41 -12.81 5.21
CA ILE A 434 12.59 -11.79 6.26
C ILE A 434 11.22 -11.21 6.61
N VAL A 435 10.96 -11.04 7.90
CA VAL A 435 9.82 -10.25 8.40
C VAL A 435 10.30 -9.33 9.50
N ALA A 436 10.01 -8.03 9.36
CA ALA A 436 10.44 -7.07 10.36
C ALA A 436 9.50 -5.88 10.45
N ARG A 437 9.40 -5.27 11.63
CA ARG A 437 8.69 -4.00 11.76
C ARG A 437 9.53 -2.92 11.06
N SER A 438 8.92 -2.19 10.12
CA SER A 438 9.62 -1.17 9.34
C SER A 438 8.66 -0.07 8.90
N SER A 439 9.12 1.18 8.86
CA SER A 439 8.37 2.20 8.13
C SER A 439 8.50 2.00 6.61
N SER A 440 7.66 2.70 5.85
CA SER A 440 7.73 2.72 4.39
C SER A 440 8.87 3.58 3.83
N SER A 441 9.72 4.16 4.69
CA SER A 441 10.86 4.96 4.25
C SER A 441 12.00 4.07 3.74
N ASP A 442 12.72 4.56 2.73
CA ASP A 442 13.86 3.83 2.15
C ASP A 442 14.99 3.68 3.16
N ALA A 443 15.24 4.69 3.99
CA ALA A 443 16.27 4.61 5.05
C ALA A 443 16.01 3.42 5.98
N ASP A 444 14.75 3.18 6.33
CA ASP A 444 14.40 2.08 7.23
C ASP A 444 14.52 0.70 6.58
N GLN A 445 14.13 0.59 5.32
CA GLN A 445 14.21 -0.67 4.58
C GLN A 445 15.67 -1.04 4.25
N LEU A 446 16.50 -0.04 3.94
CA LEU A 446 17.92 -0.24 3.63
C LEU A 446 18.72 -0.81 4.82
N CYS A 447 18.23 -0.68 6.05
CA CYS A 447 18.85 -1.31 7.23
C CYS A 447 18.91 -2.85 7.13
N TYR A 448 18.08 -3.48 6.31
CA TYR A 448 18.03 -4.93 6.15
C TYR A 448 18.87 -5.44 4.97
N VAL A 449 19.58 -4.55 4.25
CA VAL A 449 20.40 -4.93 3.08
C VAL A 449 21.60 -5.78 3.49
N ASP A 450 22.32 -5.42 4.56
CA ASP A 450 23.51 -6.18 4.97
C ASP A 450 23.16 -7.62 5.33
N THR A 451 22.03 -7.82 6.02
CA THR A 451 21.48 -9.15 6.30
C THR A 451 21.16 -9.96 5.05
N ARG A 452 20.72 -9.30 3.97
CA ARG A 452 20.49 -9.97 2.68
C ARG A 452 21.81 -10.31 1.98
N LEU A 453 22.81 -9.43 2.08
CA LEU A 453 24.13 -9.65 1.50
C LEU A 453 24.86 -10.80 2.17
N GLU A 454 24.78 -10.94 3.49
CA GLU A 454 25.31 -12.10 4.23
C GLU A 454 24.77 -13.42 3.65
N CYS A 455 23.46 -13.53 3.44
CA CYS A 455 22.86 -14.73 2.85
C CYS A 455 23.20 -14.94 1.36
N LEU A 456 23.53 -13.88 0.62
CA LEU A 456 23.98 -13.99 -0.78
C LEU A 456 25.45 -14.44 -0.87
N GLU A 457 26.28 -14.05 0.10
CA GLU A 457 27.65 -14.57 0.24
C GLU A 457 27.62 -16.08 0.58
N GLU A 458 26.70 -16.55 1.43
CA GLU A 458 26.50 -17.99 1.69
C GLU A 458 25.95 -18.74 0.45
N LEU A 459 25.18 -18.07 -0.41
CA LEU A 459 24.62 -18.66 -1.61
C LEU A 459 25.71 -19.07 -2.61
N SER A 460 26.83 -18.34 -2.68
CA SER A 460 27.93 -18.64 -3.61
C SER A 460 28.88 -19.73 -3.11
N SER A 461 28.94 -19.96 -1.79
CA SER A 461 29.88 -20.91 -1.19
C SER A 461 29.35 -22.34 -1.06
N GLU A 462 28.02 -22.54 -0.95
CA GLU A 462 27.43 -23.87 -0.71
C GLU A 462 26.71 -24.42 -1.95
N VAL A 463 27.34 -25.40 -2.61
CA VAL A 463 26.65 -26.35 -3.49
C VAL A 463 25.85 -27.31 -2.63
N ILE A 464 24.56 -27.46 -2.91
CA ILE A 464 23.71 -28.39 -2.16
C ILE A 464 23.70 -29.72 -2.89
N ALA A 465 24.06 -30.79 -2.18
CA ALA A 465 23.92 -32.14 -2.70
C ALA A 465 22.46 -32.60 -2.61
N THR A 466 21.97 -33.22 -3.69
CA THR A 466 20.71 -33.97 -3.69
C THR A 466 20.83 -35.24 -2.83
N ALA A 467 19.73 -35.93 -2.58
CA ALA A 467 19.75 -37.26 -1.94
C ALA A 467 20.55 -38.27 -2.78
N SER A 468 20.63 -38.08 -4.10
CA SER A 468 21.48 -38.86 -5.00
C SER A 468 22.96 -38.43 -5.01
N GLY A 469 23.34 -37.36 -4.30
CA GLY A 469 24.70 -36.85 -4.23
C GLY A 469 25.12 -35.91 -5.37
N GLU A 470 24.19 -35.55 -6.26
CA GLU A 470 24.43 -34.66 -7.39
C GLU A 470 24.52 -33.19 -6.93
N PRO A 471 25.44 -32.40 -7.48
CA PRO A 471 25.59 -30.99 -7.10
C PRO A 471 24.48 -30.12 -7.70
N LEU A 472 23.88 -29.29 -6.86
CA LEU A 472 22.87 -28.32 -7.25
C LEU A 472 23.31 -26.89 -6.97
N ILE A 473 23.16 -26.02 -7.97
CA ILE A 473 23.52 -24.61 -7.94
C ILE A 473 22.25 -23.77 -7.87
N ASP A 474 22.18 -22.86 -6.90
CA ASP A 474 21.06 -21.93 -6.78
C ASP A 474 21.52 -20.52 -7.19
N LYS A 475 20.85 -19.93 -8.19
CA LYS A 475 21.15 -18.57 -8.69
C LYS A 475 19.99 -17.62 -8.34
N MET A 476 20.29 -16.51 -7.65
CA MET A 476 19.31 -15.46 -7.40
C MET A 476 19.05 -14.68 -8.70
N ARG A 477 17.86 -14.86 -9.30
CA ARG A 477 17.56 -14.34 -10.64
C ARG A 477 16.65 -13.13 -10.62
N PHE A 478 15.55 -13.17 -9.89
CA PHE A 478 14.52 -12.13 -9.99
C PHE A 478 14.16 -11.48 -8.67
N PHE A 479 13.84 -10.19 -8.77
CA PHE A 479 13.08 -9.47 -7.76
C PHE A 479 11.67 -9.20 -8.25
N HIS A 480 10.70 -9.49 -7.39
CA HIS A 480 9.30 -9.23 -7.63
C HIS A 480 8.67 -8.45 -6.47
N GLY A 481 7.54 -7.81 -6.76
CA GLY A 481 6.84 -6.95 -5.81
C GLY A 481 5.99 -5.93 -6.53
N ASP A 482 5.24 -5.16 -5.77
CA ASP A 482 4.51 -4.01 -6.30
C ASP A 482 5.48 -2.92 -6.83
N SER A 483 4.95 -1.91 -7.53
CA SER A 483 5.81 -0.87 -8.12
C SER A 483 6.69 -0.14 -7.09
N PRO A 484 6.19 0.27 -5.91
CA PRO A 484 7.03 0.81 -4.83
C PRO A 484 8.19 -0.12 -4.40
N SER A 485 7.94 -1.42 -4.33
CA SER A 485 8.95 -2.43 -3.98
C SER A 485 10.02 -2.54 -5.06
N ARG A 486 9.61 -2.63 -6.33
CA ARG A 486 10.52 -2.68 -7.48
C ARG A 486 11.35 -1.40 -7.59
N GLN A 487 10.72 -0.24 -7.39
CA GLN A 487 11.40 1.05 -7.36
C GLN A 487 12.41 1.13 -6.22
N TYR A 488 12.05 0.62 -5.04
CA TYR A 488 12.97 0.51 -3.91
C TYR A 488 14.19 -0.36 -4.25
N GLU A 489 13.98 -1.56 -4.79
CA GLU A 489 15.09 -2.47 -5.09
C GLU A 489 16.02 -1.89 -6.17
N ALA A 490 15.44 -1.28 -7.21
CA ALA A 490 16.17 -0.67 -8.33
C ALA A 490 16.88 0.65 -7.99
N GLY A 491 16.59 1.27 -6.84
CA GLY A 491 17.05 2.63 -6.54
C GLY A 491 16.34 3.73 -7.33
N GLN A 492 15.18 3.42 -7.92
CA GLN A 492 14.33 4.35 -8.66
C GLN A 492 13.46 5.19 -7.70
N GLN A 493 13.11 6.39 -8.12
CA GLN A 493 12.13 7.20 -7.39
C GLN A 493 10.78 6.48 -7.25
N LYS A 494 10.12 6.71 -6.11
CA LYS A 494 8.76 6.23 -5.87
C LYS A 494 7.75 7.21 -6.43
N GLY A 495 7.07 6.83 -7.51
CA GLY A 495 6.14 7.70 -8.25
C GLY A 495 6.84 8.80 -9.06
N GLY A 496 6.17 9.93 -9.30
CA GLY A 496 6.72 11.04 -10.10
C GLY A 496 6.63 10.80 -11.61
N ASN A 497 7.45 11.53 -12.36
CA ASN A 497 7.40 11.51 -13.83
C ASN A 497 8.15 10.33 -14.47
N TYR A 498 8.99 9.61 -13.72
CA TYR A 498 9.71 8.43 -14.21
C TYR A 498 9.36 7.25 -13.31
N TYR A 499 8.15 6.73 -13.50
CA TYR A 499 7.57 5.73 -12.60
C TYR A 499 7.93 4.29 -12.98
N CYS A 500 8.43 4.04 -14.19
CA CYS A 500 8.85 2.71 -14.62
C CYS A 500 10.21 2.36 -13.97
N ALA A 501 10.30 1.19 -13.35
CA ALA A 501 11.53 0.70 -12.74
C ALA A 501 12.45 -0.03 -13.74
N LEU A 502 12.01 -0.20 -14.99
CA LEU A 502 12.78 -0.84 -16.06
C LEU A 502 13.39 0.20 -17.00
N CYS A 503 12.54 1.03 -17.59
CA CYS A 503 12.92 2.01 -18.59
C CYS A 503 12.85 3.43 -18.02
N GLY A 504 13.68 4.33 -18.56
CA GLY A 504 13.74 5.74 -18.17
C GLY A 504 12.66 6.61 -18.79
N ALA A 505 11.53 6.03 -19.23
CA ALA A 505 10.49 6.76 -19.95
C ALA A 505 9.79 7.80 -19.06
N SER A 506 9.71 9.03 -19.56
CA SER A 506 8.99 10.11 -18.89
C SER A 506 7.49 10.01 -19.12
N ALA A 507 6.72 10.12 -18.04
CA ALA A 507 5.26 10.19 -17.98
C ALA A 507 4.67 11.24 -18.93
N HIS A 508 5.42 12.31 -19.23
CA HIS A 508 4.99 13.38 -20.13
C HIS A 508 5.14 13.04 -21.59
N ARG A 509 5.85 11.97 -21.94
CA ARG A 509 6.16 11.58 -23.32
C ARG A 509 5.76 10.14 -23.64
N VAL A 510 5.04 9.48 -22.74
CA VAL A 510 4.61 8.08 -22.94
C VAL A 510 3.65 7.89 -24.11
N TYR A 511 3.02 8.97 -24.59
CA TYR A 511 2.18 8.94 -25.80
C TYR A 511 3.00 8.98 -27.10
N GLU A 512 4.29 9.36 -27.02
CA GLU A 512 5.19 9.33 -28.16
C GLU A 512 5.73 7.90 -28.29
N LEU A 513 5.02 7.04 -29.03
CA LEU A 513 5.40 5.64 -29.21
C LEU A 513 6.87 5.49 -29.64
N ASP A 514 7.34 6.31 -30.58
CA ASP A 514 8.75 6.33 -31.02
C ASP A 514 9.72 6.63 -29.87
N TYR A 515 9.38 7.53 -28.95
CA TYR A 515 10.20 7.79 -27.76
C TYR A 515 10.21 6.59 -26.80
N VAL A 516 9.04 5.99 -26.53
CA VAL A 516 8.93 4.85 -25.62
C VAL A 516 9.68 3.63 -26.17
N PHE A 517 9.52 3.31 -27.47
CA PHE A 517 10.25 2.22 -28.13
C PHE A 517 11.75 2.44 -28.18
N ARG A 518 12.21 3.69 -28.15
CA ARG A 518 13.63 4.04 -28.06
C ARG A 518 14.16 4.09 -26.63
N CYS A 519 13.32 3.99 -25.59
CA CYS A 519 13.78 3.98 -24.21
C CYS A 519 14.36 2.60 -23.87
N PRO A 520 15.69 2.46 -23.69
CA PRO A 520 16.28 1.17 -23.40
C PRO A 520 15.87 0.69 -22.01
N HIS A 521 15.79 -0.63 -21.85
CA HIS A 521 15.77 -1.25 -20.54
C HIS A 521 17.11 -1.00 -19.85
N MET A 522 17.06 -0.55 -18.59
CA MET A 522 18.25 -0.32 -17.78
C MET A 522 18.44 -1.47 -16.80
N SER A 523 19.60 -2.14 -16.88
CA SER A 523 20.00 -3.11 -15.86
C SER A 523 20.31 -2.43 -14.53
N LEU A 524 20.42 -3.22 -13.46
CA LEU A 524 20.87 -2.72 -12.16
C LEU A 524 22.32 -2.17 -12.23
N GLY A 525 23.17 -2.75 -13.08
CA GLY A 525 24.52 -2.27 -13.34
C GLY A 525 24.54 -0.90 -14.03
N ASP A 526 23.69 -0.71 -15.05
CA ASP A 526 23.58 0.60 -15.74
C ASP A 526 23.12 1.70 -14.77
N ARG A 527 22.18 1.36 -13.88
CA ARG A 527 21.69 2.28 -12.83
C ARG A 527 22.79 2.66 -11.86
N GLN A 528 23.60 1.69 -11.43
CA GLN A 528 24.77 1.95 -10.59
C GLN A 528 25.75 2.89 -11.29
N GLN A 529 26.14 2.59 -12.52
CA GLN A 529 27.06 3.41 -13.30
C GLN A 529 26.52 4.83 -13.50
N LEU A 530 25.22 4.98 -13.79
CA LEU A 530 24.58 6.27 -13.96
C LEU A 530 24.67 7.14 -12.70
N VAL A 531 24.52 6.54 -11.50
CA VAL A 531 24.65 7.25 -10.22
C VAL A 531 26.10 7.64 -9.95
N LEU A 532 27.05 6.75 -10.23
CA LEU A 532 28.47 6.94 -9.92
C LEU A 532 29.24 7.76 -10.97
N LYS A 533 28.63 8.03 -12.13
CA LYS A 533 29.21 8.83 -13.23
C LYS A 533 29.69 10.19 -12.74
N GLY A 534 28.94 10.84 -11.85
CA GLY A 534 29.30 12.15 -11.31
C GLY A 534 29.90 12.11 -9.90
N PRO A 535 30.68 13.13 -9.53
CA PRO A 535 31.45 13.17 -8.29
C PRO A 535 30.58 13.23 -7.05
N CYS A 536 29.45 13.96 -7.08
CA CYS A 536 28.56 14.07 -5.92
C CYS A 536 27.81 12.76 -5.71
N GLY A 537 27.33 12.14 -6.79
CA GLY A 537 26.70 10.82 -6.75
C GLY A 537 27.62 9.79 -6.12
N LYS A 538 28.86 9.68 -6.61
CA LYS A 538 29.87 8.76 -6.08
C LYS A 538 30.20 9.00 -4.60
N VAL A 539 30.56 10.22 -4.22
CA VAL A 539 30.96 10.55 -2.84
C VAL A 539 29.82 10.31 -1.86
N ASN A 540 28.60 10.76 -2.20
CA ASN A 540 27.46 10.63 -1.31
C ASN A 540 26.95 9.18 -1.22
N SER A 541 27.06 8.39 -2.29
CA SER A 541 26.78 6.96 -2.24
C SER A 541 27.77 6.20 -1.37
N LEU A 542 29.08 6.48 -1.48
CA LEU A 542 30.10 5.89 -0.58
C LEU A 542 29.87 6.27 0.89
N ALA A 543 29.34 7.46 1.15
CA ALA A 543 28.88 7.90 2.47
C ALA A 543 27.53 7.29 2.90
N LYS A 544 26.99 6.32 2.16
CA LYS A 544 25.71 5.64 2.42
C LYS A 544 24.51 6.60 2.53
N SER A 545 24.51 7.68 1.74
CA SER A 545 23.33 8.54 1.60
C SER A 545 22.25 7.82 0.80
N ASN A 546 21.05 7.70 1.37
CA ASN A 546 19.90 7.10 0.68
C ASN A 546 19.34 7.97 -0.46
N LYS A 547 19.72 9.26 -0.51
CA LYS A 547 19.36 10.22 -1.56
C LYS A 547 20.59 11.07 -1.92
N PRO A 548 21.56 10.50 -2.66
CA PRO A 548 22.85 11.14 -2.95
C PRO A 548 22.75 12.51 -3.63
N PHE A 549 21.68 12.76 -4.39
CA PHE A 549 21.48 14.03 -5.10
C PHE A 549 20.58 15.03 -4.37
N HIS A 550 20.04 14.69 -3.19
CA HIS A 550 19.09 15.56 -2.50
C HIS A 550 19.81 16.71 -1.77
N GLY A 551 19.38 17.94 -2.03
CA GLY A 551 19.85 19.12 -1.30
C GLY A 551 21.25 19.60 -1.73
N LEU A 552 21.74 19.21 -2.91
CA LEU A 552 23.01 19.72 -3.44
C LEU A 552 23.01 21.25 -3.55
N THR A 553 24.18 21.85 -3.34
CA THR A 553 24.41 23.28 -3.54
C THR A 553 24.58 23.58 -5.03
N LYS A 554 24.37 24.84 -5.46
CA LYS A 554 24.57 25.24 -6.87
C LYS A 554 25.96 24.83 -7.41
N PRO A 555 27.08 25.06 -6.69
CA PRO A 555 28.41 24.62 -7.15
C PRO A 555 28.52 23.10 -7.33
N ASN A 556 27.92 22.32 -6.42
CA ASN A 556 27.93 20.86 -6.51
C ASN A 556 27.08 20.35 -7.67
N LEU A 557 25.95 21.00 -7.97
CA LEU A 557 25.13 20.68 -9.15
C LEU A 557 25.88 20.96 -10.45
N VAL A 558 26.54 22.11 -10.57
CA VAL A 558 27.38 22.43 -11.74
C VAL A 558 28.49 21.39 -11.89
N LYS A 559 29.17 21.04 -10.80
CA LYS A 559 30.22 20.01 -10.84
C LYS A 559 29.69 18.64 -11.25
N GLU A 560 28.51 18.26 -10.77
CA GLU A 560 27.85 16.99 -11.10
C GLU A 560 27.41 16.94 -12.58
N LEU A 561 26.82 18.02 -13.10
CA LEU A 561 26.37 18.13 -14.49
C LEU A 561 27.55 18.22 -15.47
N ASN A 562 28.60 18.98 -15.14
CA ASN A 562 29.81 19.08 -15.96
C ASN A 562 30.49 17.70 -16.13
N ALA A 563 30.53 16.89 -15.07
CA ALA A 563 31.05 15.51 -15.14
C ALA A 563 30.20 14.59 -16.04
N ARG A 564 28.96 14.99 -16.34
CA ARG A 564 28.04 14.33 -17.26
C ARG A 564 28.00 14.99 -18.64
N SER A 565 28.90 15.95 -18.89
CA SER A 565 28.97 16.75 -20.12
C SER A 565 27.74 17.63 -20.37
N ILE A 566 27.07 18.08 -19.30
CA ILE A 566 25.94 19.02 -19.36
C ILE A 566 26.42 20.36 -18.80
N PHE A 567 26.43 21.40 -19.65
CA PHE A 567 26.94 22.74 -19.33
C PHE A 567 25.84 23.81 -19.33
N ASP A 568 24.58 23.39 -19.34
CA ASP A 568 23.42 24.27 -19.43
C ASP A 568 22.86 24.66 -18.05
N GLY A 569 22.13 25.79 -18.03
CA GLY A 569 21.44 26.30 -16.86
C GLY A 569 22.30 27.19 -15.96
N ASP A 570 21.67 28.17 -15.31
CA ASP A 570 22.35 29.06 -14.36
C ASP A 570 21.65 29.07 -13.00
N LYS A 571 20.32 28.99 -12.96
CA LYS A 571 19.61 28.97 -11.68
C LYS A 571 19.69 27.58 -11.06
N LYS A 572 19.79 27.51 -9.73
CA LYS A 572 19.82 26.25 -8.98
C LYS A 572 18.71 25.28 -9.41
N LYS A 573 17.48 25.79 -9.58
CA LYS A 573 16.33 24.98 -9.97
C LYS A 573 16.46 24.39 -11.39
N GLU A 574 16.99 25.15 -12.34
CA GLU A 574 17.24 24.68 -13.71
C GLU A 574 18.25 23.54 -13.71
N LEU A 575 19.34 23.68 -12.94
CA LEU A 575 20.35 22.63 -12.76
C LEU A 575 19.77 21.37 -12.08
N GLU A 576 18.90 21.54 -11.08
CA GLU A 576 18.21 20.41 -10.45
C GLU A 576 17.29 19.67 -11.43
N ASP A 577 16.63 20.38 -12.34
CA ASP A 577 15.72 19.79 -13.32
C ASP A 577 16.50 19.09 -14.45
N LEU A 578 17.59 19.68 -14.95
CA LEU A 578 18.53 19.02 -15.88
C LEU A 578 19.09 17.71 -15.30
N LEU A 579 19.51 17.73 -14.03
CA LEU A 579 20.02 16.52 -13.39
C LEU A 579 18.93 15.44 -13.25
N LYS A 580 17.67 15.82 -12.97
CA LYS A 580 16.56 14.85 -12.92
C LYS A 580 16.27 14.23 -14.27
N GLU A 581 16.37 15.01 -15.34
CA GLU A 581 16.18 14.54 -16.71
C GLU A 581 17.26 13.52 -17.09
N GLU A 582 18.53 13.84 -16.85
CA GLU A 582 19.68 12.93 -17.09
C GLU A 582 19.63 11.66 -16.24
N LEU A 583 19.08 11.73 -15.02
CA LEU A 583 18.98 10.56 -14.14
C LEU A 583 17.77 9.66 -14.44
N HIS A 584 16.82 10.10 -15.27
CA HIS A 584 15.62 9.33 -15.61
C HIS A 584 14.88 8.73 -14.39
N GLY A 585 14.87 9.47 -13.28
CA GLY A 585 14.26 9.04 -12.01
C GLY A 585 15.09 8.11 -11.14
N VAL A 586 16.30 7.71 -11.54
CA VAL A 586 17.24 7.00 -10.68
C VAL A 586 17.68 7.93 -9.55
N GLN A 587 17.46 7.52 -8.29
CA GLN A 587 17.76 8.36 -7.13
C GLN A 587 19.02 7.92 -6.39
N ARG A 588 19.36 6.62 -6.45
CA ARG A 588 20.50 6.01 -5.76
C ARG A 588 20.91 4.73 -6.49
N VAL A 589 22.04 4.16 -6.09
CA VAL A 589 22.42 2.80 -6.50
C VAL A 589 21.38 1.76 -6.06
N PRO A 590 21.27 0.59 -6.74
CA PRO A 590 20.38 -0.50 -6.34
C PRO A 590 20.54 -0.90 -4.86
N ALA A 591 19.47 -1.42 -4.26
CA ALA A 591 19.41 -1.71 -2.82
C ALA A 591 20.54 -2.65 -2.36
N LEU A 592 20.81 -3.73 -3.11
CA LEU A 592 21.90 -4.67 -2.79
C LEU A 592 23.31 -4.07 -2.92
N LEU A 593 23.47 -2.97 -3.65
CA LEU A 593 24.74 -2.26 -3.78
C LEU A 593 24.83 -1.05 -2.83
N PHE A 594 23.81 -0.79 -2.01
CA PHE A 594 23.77 0.39 -1.16
C PHE A 594 24.92 0.48 -0.17
N THR A 595 25.31 -0.64 0.45
CA THR A 595 26.35 -0.64 1.47
C THR A 595 27.76 -0.75 0.90
N ARG A 596 27.88 -1.22 -0.35
CA ARG A 596 29.14 -1.34 -1.11
C ARG A 596 28.93 -0.86 -2.56
N PRO A 597 28.74 0.47 -2.81
CA PRO A 597 28.33 0.99 -4.11
C PRO A 597 29.36 0.82 -5.23
N ASP A 598 30.61 0.53 -4.89
CA ASP A 598 31.73 0.33 -5.80
C ASP A 598 31.87 -1.11 -6.30
N LYS A 599 31.20 -2.07 -5.64
CA LYS A 599 31.21 -3.48 -6.02
C LYS A 599 30.33 -3.75 -7.24
N THR A 600 30.69 -4.76 -8.02
CA THR A 600 29.84 -5.25 -9.12
C THR A 600 28.78 -6.21 -8.61
N LEU A 601 27.67 -6.37 -9.34
CA LEU A 601 26.63 -7.36 -9.02
C LEU A 601 27.19 -8.79 -9.03
N GLU A 602 28.16 -9.08 -9.90
CA GLU A 602 28.84 -10.38 -9.93
C GLU A 602 29.58 -10.68 -8.63
N SER A 603 30.27 -9.68 -8.06
CA SER A 603 31.00 -9.83 -6.79
C SER A 603 30.11 -10.11 -5.56
N ILE A 604 28.79 -10.00 -5.71
CA ILE A 604 27.78 -10.32 -4.69
C ILE A 604 26.81 -11.44 -5.16
N ASN A 605 27.22 -12.26 -6.12
CA ASN A 605 26.45 -13.39 -6.65
C ASN A 605 25.08 -13.01 -7.24
N CYS A 606 25.00 -11.83 -7.84
CA CYS A 606 23.79 -11.25 -8.43
C CYS A 606 24.01 -10.83 -9.90
N ALA A 607 24.97 -11.42 -10.61
CA ALA A 607 25.31 -11.05 -12.00
C ALA A 607 24.09 -11.07 -12.94
N SER A 608 23.18 -12.02 -12.72
CA SER A 608 21.95 -12.20 -13.49
C SER A 608 20.69 -11.67 -12.78
N TYR A 609 20.88 -10.86 -11.74
CA TYR A 609 19.77 -10.37 -10.92
C TYR A 609 19.01 -9.24 -11.60
N GLU A 610 17.72 -9.43 -11.77
CA GLU A 610 16.86 -8.53 -12.54
C GLU A 610 15.58 -8.17 -11.78
N ILE A 611 15.07 -6.98 -12.06
CA ILE A 611 13.78 -6.52 -11.55
C ILE A 611 12.71 -6.92 -12.56
N LEU A 612 11.71 -7.68 -12.14
CA LEU A 612 10.67 -8.14 -13.05
C LEU A 612 9.76 -7.00 -13.52
N GLY A 613 9.68 -6.90 -14.84
CA GLY A 613 8.94 -5.91 -15.58
C GLY A 613 7.50 -6.26 -15.91
N PHE A 614 6.66 -6.59 -14.93
CA PHE A 614 5.24 -6.77 -15.22
C PHE A 614 4.56 -5.42 -15.42
N GLU A 615 3.91 -5.29 -16.59
CA GLU A 615 3.13 -4.14 -17.06
C GLU A 615 3.91 -2.83 -16.94
N PRO A 616 4.75 -2.50 -17.94
CA PRO A 616 5.31 -1.16 -17.99
C PRO A 616 4.14 -0.19 -17.96
N LEU A 617 4.01 0.55 -16.85
CA LEU A 617 2.85 1.42 -16.59
C LEU A 617 2.63 2.47 -17.70
N HIS A 618 3.63 2.67 -18.57
CA HIS A 618 3.54 3.48 -19.78
C HIS A 618 2.80 2.78 -20.93
N ASP A 619 2.84 1.45 -21.03
CA ASP A 619 2.13 0.67 -22.06
C ASP A 619 0.61 0.74 -21.85
N ILE A 620 0.17 0.85 -20.58
CA ILE A 620 -1.24 1.04 -20.20
C ILE A 620 -1.52 2.53 -19.88
N GLY A 621 -0.51 3.38 -19.99
CA GLY A 621 -0.61 4.81 -19.73
C GLY A 621 -1.66 5.43 -20.65
N LYS A 622 -2.71 6.03 -20.08
CA LYS A 622 -3.81 6.65 -20.83
C LYS A 622 -4.62 5.71 -21.74
N HIS A 623 -4.47 4.38 -21.67
CA HIS A 623 -5.30 3.45 -22.44
C HIS A 623 -6.80 3.62 -22.17
N ILE A 624 -7.16 3.97 -20.93
CA ILE A 624 -8.54 4.33 -20.57
C ILE A 624 -8.97 5.63 -21.25
N GLU A 625 -8.10 6.63 -21.35
CA GLU A 625 -8.37 7.88 -22.06
C GLU A 625 -8.55 7.61 -23.55
N ASN A 626 -7.66 6.83 -24.17
CA ASN A 626 -7.73 6.42 -25.57
C ASN A 626 -9.01 5.63 -25.86
N LEU A 627 -9.35 4.63 -25.04
CA LEU A 627 -10.62 3.88 -25.15
C LEU A 627 -11.83 4.79 -25.01
N LEU A 628 -11.80 5.78 -24.10
CA LEU A 628 -12.88 6.76 -23.94
C LEU A 628 -12.97 7.74 -25.11
N THR A 629 -11.84 8.06 -25.76
CA THR A 629 -11.79 8.87 -26.99
C THR A 629 -12.32 8.10 -28.20
N GLU A 630 -12.05 6.80 -28.28
CA GLU A 630 -12.46 5.93 -29.38
C GLU A 630 -13.91 5.45 -29.24
N LEU A 631 -14.42 5.35 -28.00
CA LEU A 631 -15.76 4.84 -27.69
C LEU A 631 -16.89 5.46 -28.53
N PRO A 632 -16.94 6.80 -28.75
CA PRO A 632 -17.97 7.44 -29.55
C PRO A 632 -17.99 6.99 -31.01
N ASP A 633 -16.84 6.63 -31.59
CA ASP A 633 -16.72 6.20 -32.99
C ASP A 633 -17.18 4.73 -33.18
N HIS A 634 -17.15 3.94 -32.10
CA HIS A 634 -17.64 2.56 -32.06
C HIS A 634 -19.11 2.43 -31.67
N LEU A 635 -19.72 3.51 -31.18
CA LEU A 635 -21.15 3.56 -30.90
C LEU A 635 -21.88 3.92 -32.20
N PRO A 636 -22.89 3.15 -32.63
CA PRO A 636 -23.60 3.46 -33.86
C PRO A 636 -24.18 4.87 -33.77
N THR A 637 -23.77 5.74 -34.70
CA THR A 637 -24.33 7.08 -34.85
C THR A 637 -25.84 6.94 -35.00
N ASN A 638 -26.60 7.49 -34.05
CA ASN A 638 -28.07 7.51 -34.06
C ASN A 638 -28.60 7.80 -35.47
N GLY A 639 -29.01 6.74 -36.17
CA GLY A 639 -29.38 6.75 -37.58
C GLY A 639 -29.78 5.34 -37.98
N SER A 640 -31.08 5.07 -37.87
CA SER A 640 -31.78 3.80 -38.08
C SER A 640 -31.54 2.71 -37.04
N PHE A 641 -32.34 2.75 -35.95
CA PHE A 641 -33.47 1.85 -35.75
C PHE A 641 -34.51 2.50 -34.81
#